data_AF-A0A2N2D9L4-F1
#
_entry.id   AF-A0A2N2D9L4-F1
#
_cell.length_a   1.000
_cell.length_b   1.000
_cell.length_c   1.000
_cell.angle_alpha   90.00
_cell.angle_beta   90.00
_cell.angle_gamma   90.00
#
_symmetry.space_group_name_H-M   'P 1'
#
loop_
_entity.id
_entity.type
_entity.pdbx_description
1 polymer ?
#
loop_
_entity_poly.entity_id
_entity_poly.type
_entity_poly.pdbx_seq_one_letter_code
_entity_poly.pdbx_strand_id
1 'polypeptide(L)'
;MEIIISHQSTDFDSLAAMVAAKKIYQDALLVFPGAVERNVRKFVSIYGNLIEVTSLKNIKIQDITKLIIVDTRIKKRIGPFANILKKRDLEIHIYDHHPATVDDVKGDLNVIEEVGATTTILLKKIKEMNLEITPIEATLFALGIYEDTGSLTFSTTTVEDINCISYLFSKGIKLKVVANFMNIGLSLAQKKLLNQLLLSSKEIFCKGVCINVAKAEIKNYIEGLALLTHKLIEIENSDVFFTLVKMGERIYLVGRSRTNSVDVDGILKELGGGGHFQAASAVVKDFTLDELEKKLFKVLEQKIKPGIVAKDVMSSPVKTVHTSTSIEEMEKILLRYGHTGIPVVEEGKLKGIITMQEVNRAERHGLGKEPVSKYMSNQIISVNLKTPLTEIQELMINHDIGRILVVGQDKKLIGIVTRTDLIRNLYGEDNIPKRSFSTYIESKIKIEREKPVNLIKKIFPGRIQDILNKIGKIGDRLDFPVFMVGGVVRDLFLEIKNLDLDIVVEGDGIKFAHNLNQELGGRIKSHKKFGTAVVILPDSLKIDIATARREFYEYPAALPQVELSSIKKDLYRRDFTINAMAIQLNHKHFGKLIDFFGGQKDLQLGVIRVLYNLSFVEDPARIIRAVRFEQRYNFKMDKSTEDFLKKAINDKLLSRLRKK
;
A
#
# COMPACT_ATOMS: atom_id res chain seq x y z
N MET A 1 7.04 -22.77 44.65
CA MET A 1 8.10 -22.67 43.62
C MET A 1 7.58 -21.87 42.43
N GLU A 2 8.47 -21.12 41.77
CA GLU A 2 8.12 -20.35 40.56
C GLU A 2 8.60 -21.11 39.32
N ILE A 3 7.76 -21.19 38.29
CA ILE A 3 8.09 -21.92 37.06
C ILE A 3 7.77 -21.07 35.85
N ILE A 4 8.69 -21.05 34.88
CA ILE A 4 8.50 -20.50 33.55
C ILE A 4 8.26 -21.64 32.56
N ILE A 5 7.18 -21.55 31.80
CA ILE A 5 6.81 -22.49 30.75
C ILE A 5 6.42 -21.77 29.46
N SER A 6 6.48 -22.48 28.33
CA SER A 6 5.87 -22.06 27.06
C SER A 6 4.76 -23.04 26.63
N HIS A 7 4.56 -23.28 25.33
CA HIS A 7 3.71 -24.32 24.77
C HIS A 7 4.42 -25.67 24.60
N GLN A 8 3.63 -26.73 24.40
CA GLN A 8 4.03 -28.14 24.26
C GLN A 8 4.92 -28.48 23.05
N SER A 9 5.24 -27.51 22.20
CA SER A 9 6.06 -27.66 21.00
C SER A 9 7.08 -26.52 20.93
N THR A 10 7.95 -26.42 21.93
CA THR A 10 8.84 -25.26 22.12
C THR A 10 9.73 -25.00 20.90
N ASP A 11 9.53 -23.87 20.24
CA ASP A 11 10.35 -23.30 19.15
C ASP A 11 11.35 -22.26 19.70
N PHE A 12 12.06 -21.51 18.84
CA PHE A 12 13.03 -20.52 19.31
C PHE A 12 12.38 -19.30 19.94
N ASP A 13 11.21 -18.83 19.50
CA ASP A 13 10.55 -17.71 20.19
C ASP A 13 10.15 -18.13 21.60
N SER A 14 9.56 -19.30 21.74
CA SER A 14 9.29 -19.92 23.03
C SER A 14 10.54 -20.03 23.91
N LEU A 15 11.63 -20.62 23.41
CA LEU A 15 12.86 -20.78 24.20
C LEU A 15 13.46 -19.42 24.58
N ALA A 16 13.54 -18.49 23.62
CA ALA A 16 14.09 -17.15 23.82
C ALA A 16 13.25 -16.36 24.82
N ALA A 17 11.92 -16.41 24.72
CA ALA A 17 11.00 -15.82 25.67
C ALA A 17 11.14 -16.45 27.06
N MET A 18 11.30 -17.77 27.16
CA MET A 18 11.53 -18.43 28.45
C MET A 18 12.82 -17.91 29.11
N VAL A 19 13.93 -17.84 28.36
CA VAL A 19 15.21 -17.33 28.86
C VAL A 19 15.12 -15.83 29.20
N ALA A 20 14.43 -15.03 28.40
CA ALA A 20 14.19 -13.62 28.68
C ALA A 20 13.37 -13.43 29.96
N ALA A 21 12.32 -14.23 30.16
CA ALA A 21 11.53 -14.24 31.38
C ALA A 21 12.37 -14.65 32.60
N LYS A 22 13.29 -15.62 32.50
CA LYS A 22 14.20 -16.01 33.59
C LYS A 22 15.07 -14.85 34.07
N LYS A 23 15.41 -13.89 33.20
CA LYS A 23 16.13 -12.68 33.63
C LYS A 23 15.29 -11.75 34.50
N ILE A 24 13.99 -11.70 34.24
CA ILE A 24 13.01 -10.91 35.01
C ILE A 24 12.65 -11.65 36.30
N TYR A 25 12.47 -12.96 36.24
CA TYR A 25 12.09 -13.86 37.35
C TYR A 25 13.28 -14.74 37.74
N GLN A 26 14.27 -14.16 38.43
CA GLN A 26 15.57 -14.80 38.69
C GLN A 26 15.46 -16.13 39.47
N ASP A 27 14.45 -16.29 40.32
CA ASP A 27 14.25 -17.51 41.12
C ASP A 27 13.43 -18.60 40.41
N ALA A 28 12.83 -18.30 39.25
CA ALA A 28 11.94 -19.22 38.56
C ALA A 28 12.68 -20.31 37.77
N LEU A 29 12.17 -21.54 37.77
CA LEU A 29 12.77 -22.65 37.03
C LEU A 29 12.20 -22.72 35.60
N LEU A 30 13.07 -22.88 34.60
CA LEU A 30 12.65 -23.14 33.22
C LEU A 30 12.22 -24.59 33.07
N VAL A 31 11.01 -24.84 32.56
CA VAL A 31 10.52 -26.21 32.34
C VAL A 31 9.82 -26.33 30.99
N PHE A 32 10.25 -27.30 30.18
CA PHE A 32 9.53 -27.63 28.95
C PHE A 32 8.25 -28.42 29.28
N PRO A 33 7.06 -27.96 28.83
CA PRO A 33 5.80 -28.63 29.11
C PRO A 33 5.52 -29.83 28.19
N GLY A 34 6.34 -30.04 27.15
CA GLY A 34 6.11 -31.06 26.14
C GLY A 34 7.32 -31.30 25.25
N ALA A 35 7.03 -31.55 23.97
CA ALA A 35 8.05 -31.75 22.95
C ALA A 35 8.80 -30.44 22.66
N VAL A 36 10.05 -30.58 22.23
CA VAL A 36 10.90 -29.46 21.83
C VAL A 36 11.25 -29.63 20.36
N GLU A 37 11.12 -28.54 19.60
CA GLU A 37 11.44 -28.49 18.18
C GLU A 37 12.86 -29.00 17.92
N ARG A 38 13.09 -29.59 16.74
CA ARG A 38 14.37 -30.23 16.42
C ARG A 38 15.54 -29.24 16.49
N ASN A 39 15.34 -28.00 16.03
CA ASN A 39 16.39 -26.98 16.03
C ASN A 39 16.71 -26.49 17.44
N VAL A 40 15.67 -26.24 18.22
CA VAL A 40 15.80 -25.87 19.63
C VAL A 40 16.52 -26.97 20.40
N ARG A 41 16.17 -28.26 20.18
CA ARG A 41 16.91 -29.39 20.77
C ARG A 41 18.39 -29.37 20.41
N LYS A 42 18.74 -29.15 19.13
CA LYS A 42 20.15 -29.03 18.71
C LYS A 42 20.84 -27.85 19.38
N PHE A 43 20.17 -26.71 19.48
CA PHE A 43 20.71 -25.52 20.13
C PHE A 43 20.97 -25.80 21.62
N VAL A 44 19.98 -26.35 22.33
CA VAL A 44 20.10 -26.73 23.74
C VAL A 44 21.16 -27.83 23.94
N SER A 45 21.38 -28.76 23.01
CA SER A 45 22.47 -29.74 23.13
C SER A 45 23.86 -29.10 23.06
N ILE A 46 24.01 -27.98 22.35
CA ILE A 46 25.30 -27.29 22.17
C ILE A 46 25.52 -26.22 23.25
N TYR A 47 24.46 -25.46 23.60
CA TYR A 47 24.51 -24.31 24.49
C TYR A 47 23.83 -24.56 25.84
N GLY A 48 23.30 -25.75 26.10
CA GLY A 48 22.43 -26.05 27.24
C GLY A 48 23.07 -25.91 28.62
N ASN A 49 24.40 -26.02 28.72
CA ASN A 49 25.08 -25.71 30.00
C ASN A 49 24.93 -24.24 30.42
N LEU A 50 24.49 -23.37 29.50
CA LEU A 50 24.20 -21.95 29.75
C LEU A 50 22.69 -21.70 29.91
N ILE A 51 21.85 -22.71 29.66
CA ILE A 51 20.39 -22.62 29.75
C ILE A 51 19.93 -23.75 30.68
N GLU A 52 19.83 -23.44 31.96
CA GLU A 52 19.45 -24.40 33.00
C GLU A 52 17.95 -24.75 32.91
N VAL A 53 17.62 -25.68 32.02
CA VAL A 53 16.26 -26.22 31.91
C VAL A 53 16.09 -27.40 32.86
N THR A 54 15.11 -27.30 33.75
CA THR A 54 14.77 -28.35 34.70
C THR A 54 13.86 -29.39 34.05
N SER A 55 14.22 -30.66 34.21
CA SER A 55 13.37 -31.77 33.77
C SER A 55 12.03 -31.76 34.48
N LEU A 56 10.94 -31.88 33.71
CA LEU A 56 9.57 -31.98 34.24
C LEU A 56 9.42 -33.08 35.30
N LYS A 57 10.18 -34.17 35.20
CA LYS A 57 10.16 -35.28 36.18
C LYS A 57 10.62 -34.86 37.58
N ASN A 58 11.42 -33.81 37.69
CA ASN A 58 11.95 -33.31 38.95
C ASN A 58 11.05 -32.24 39.57
N ILE A 59 9.94 -31.90 38.91
CA ILE A 59 9.01 -30.86 39.36
C ILE A 59 7.80 -31.49 40.04
N LYS A 60 7.60 -31.13 41.31
CA LYS A 60 6.36 -31.39 42.01
C LYS A 60 5.35 -30.30 41.66
N ILE A 61 4.48 -30.62 40.70
CA ILE A 61 3.47 -29.68 40.17
C ILE A 61 2.60 -29.04 41.27
N GLN A 62 2.36 -29.74 42.38
CA GLN A 62 1.57 -29.24 43.50
C GLN A 62 2.26 -28.12 44.30
N ASP A 63 3.60 -28.05 44.27
CA ASP A 63 4.38 -27.07 45.04
C ASP A 63 4.51 -25.72 44.32
N ILE A 64 3.96 -25.62 43.11
CA ILE A 64 4.01 -24.40 42.28
C ILE A 64 3.11 -23.33 42.91
N THR A 65 3.71 -22.15 43.13
CA THR A 65 3.08 -20.97 43.73
C THR A 65 2.97 -19.81 42.73
N LYS A 66 3.85 -19.78 41.74
CA LYS A 66 3.79 -18.84 40.61
C LYS A 66 4.07 -19.56 39.29
N LEU A 67 3.24 -19.31 38.28
CA LEU A 67 3.38 -19.85 36.93
C LEU A 67 3.50 -18.70 35.93
N ILE A 68 4.67 -18.59 35.31
CA ILE A 68 4.95 -17.63 34.24
C ILE A 68 4.81 -18.37 32.91
N ILE A 69 3.81 -17.98 32.13
CA ILE A 69 3.52 -18.55 30.82
C ILE A 69 3.98 -17.54 29.76
N VAL A 70 4.86 -17.99 28.87
CA VAL A 70 5.31 -17.19 27.73
C VAL A 70 4.85 -17.84 26.42
N ASP A 71 4.64 -17.03 25.40
CA ASP A 71 4.45 -17.45 24.01
C ASP A 71 3.22 -18.36 23.78
N THR A 72 2.31 -18.36 24.75
CA THR A 72 0.98 -18.89 24.60
C THR A 72 0.11 -18.41 25.74
N ARG A 73 -1.18 -18.23 25.46
CA ARG A 73 -2.23 -18.20 26.47
C ARG A 73 -3.24 -19.31 26.34
N ILE A 74 -3.07 -20.25 25.42
CA ILE A 74 -4.07 -21.30 25.16
C ILE A 74 -3.91 -22.44 26.17
N LYS A 75 -4.96 -22.72 26.95
CA LYS A 75 -4.93 -23.71 28.03
C LYS A 75 -4.49 -25.10 27.57
N LYS A 76 -4.92 -25.56 26.39
CA LYS A 76 -4.52 -26.88 25.87
C LYS A 76 -3.04 -26.96 25.50
N ARG A 77 -2.38 -25.83 25.24
CA ARG A 77 -0.99 -25.77 24.78
C ARG A 77 0.03 -25.86 25.92
N ILE A 78 -0.36 -25.69 27.18
CA ILE A 78 0.56 -25.74 28.33
C ILE A 78 0.69 -27.13 28.98
N GLY A 79 0.07 -28.15 28.40
CA GLY A 79 0.23 -29.55 28.81
C GLY A 79 -0.14 -29.83 30.27
N PRO A 80 0.72 -30.52 31.05
CA PRO A 80 0.39 -30.99 32.41
C PRO A 80 0.10 -29.84 33.39
N PHE A 81 0.58 -28.63 33.09
CA PHE A 81 0.34 -27.44 33.91
C PHE A 81 -1.11 -26.92 33.81
N ALA A 82 -1.88 -27.35 32.81
CA ALA A 82 -3.31 -27.01 32.71
C ALA A 82 -4.13 -27.49 33.92
N ASN A 83 -3.64 -28.51 34.63
CA ASN A 83 -4.33 -29.11 35.79
C ASN A 83 -4.26 -28.24 37.04
N ILE A 84 -3.25 -27.37 37.16
CA ILE A 84 -3.07 -26.52 38.36
C ILE A 84 -3.66 -25.12 38.23
N LEU A 85 -4.16 -24.73 37.04
CA LEU A 85 -4.73 -23.40 36.80
C LEU A 85 -5.90 -23.04 37.74
N LYS A 86 -6.53 -24.02 38.40
CA LYS A 86 -7.63 -23.81 39.36
C LYS A 86 -7.16 -23.74 40.83
N LYS A 87 -5.86 -23.88 41.10
CA LYS A 87 -5.31 -23.83 42.45
C LYS A 87 -5.47 -22.40 42.99
N ARG A 88 -5.99 -22.26 44.22
CA ARG A 88 -6.30 -20.95 44.83
C ARG A 88 -5.06 -20.10 45.11
N ASP A 89 -3.96 -20.74 45.50
CA ASP A 89 -2.71 -20.06 45.87
C ASP A 89 -1.69 -20.08 44.71
N LEU A 90 -2.17 -19.95 43.47
CA LEU A 90 -1.34 -19.92 42.27
C LEU A 90 -1.45 -18.55 41.60
N GLU A 91 -0.33 -17.81 41.57
CA GLU A 91 -0.19 -16.57 40.81
C GLU A 91 0.22 -16.90 39.36
N ILE A 92 -0.44 -16.31 38.37
CA ILE A 92 -0.23 -16.60 36.95
C ILE A 92 0.15 -15.33 36.19
N HIS A 93 1.32 -15.32 35.57
CA HIS A 93 1.78 -14.23 34.72
C HIS A 93 1.86 -14.70 33.26
N ILE A 94 1.30 -13.93 32.32
CA ILE A 94 1.22 -14.29 30.91
C ILE A 94 1.88 -13.21 30.05
N TYR A 95 2.74 -13.65 29.12
CA TYR A 95 3.34 -12.83 28.06
C TYR A 95 3.08 -13.50 26.72
N ASP A 96 2.34 -12.87 25.83
CA ASP A 96 1.96 -13.48 24.55
C ASP A 96 1.65 -12.40 23.50
N HIS A 97 1.91 -12.70 22.23
CA HIS A 97 1.62 -11.81 21.10
C HIS A 97 0.47 -12.32 20.21
N HIS A 98 -0.02 -13.54 20.45
CA HIS A 98 -1.08 -14.15 19.66
C HIS A 98 -2.45 -13.48 19.88
N PRO A 99 -3.37 -13.51 18.89
CA PRO A 99 -4.76 -13.05 19.06
C PRO A 99 -5.53 -13.81 20.14
N ALA A 100 -6.59 -13.18 20.67
CA ALA A 100 -7.37 -13.75 21.76
C ALA A 100 -8.22 -14.94 21.33
N THR A 101 -8.33 -15.96 22.18
CA THR A 101 -9.15 -17.14 21.94
C THR A 101 -10.09 -17.43 23.12
N VAL A 102 -11.10 -18.26 22.87
CA VAL A 102 -12.04 -18.70 23.93
C VAL A 102 -11.40 -19.66 24.94
N ASP A 103 -10.25 -20.27 24.60
CA ASP A 103 -9.53 -21.22 25.45
C ASP A 103 -8.36 -20.55 26.20
N ASP A 104 -8.37 -19.21 26.28
CA ASP A 104 -7.33 -18.42 26.92
C ASP A 104 -7.30 -18.67 28.44
N VAL A 105 -6.10 -18.85 28.97
CA VAL A 105 -5.79 -18.81 30.39
C VAL A 105 -5.91 -17.37 30.87
N LYS A 106 -6.52 -17.17 32.05
CA LYS A 106 -6.54 -15.87 32.71
C LYS A 106 -5.39 -15.79 33.70
N GLY A 107 -4.46 -14.88 33.46
CA GLY A 107 -3.41 -14.54 34.42
C GLY A 107 -3.85 -13.46 35.39
N ASP A 108 -3.16 -13.36 36.54
CA ASP A 108 -3.16 -12.19 37.42
C ASP A 108 -2.44 -11.01 36.76
N LEU A 109 -1.40 -11.32 35.97
CA LEU A 109 -0.73 -10.39 35.05
C LEU A 109 -0.87 -10.89 33.61
N ASN A 110 -1.34 -10.03 32.71
CA ASN A 110 -1.45 -10.35 31.28
C ASN A 110 -0.79 -9.23 30.48
N VAL A 111 0.36 -9.52 29.88
CA VAL A 111 1.09 -8.60 29.00
C VAL A 111 0.95 -9.11 27.58
N ILE A 112 -0.01 -8.53 26.86
CA ILE A 112 -0.36 -8.94 25.50
C ILE A 112 -0.11 -7.77 24.55
N GLU A 113 0.77 -7.95 23.57
CA GLU A 113 1.14 -6.91 22.61
C GLU A 113 1.11 -7.44 21.18
N GLU A 114 0.65 -6.62 20.23
CA GLU A 114 0.64 -6.95 18.81
C GLU A 114 2.03 -6.69 18.21
N VAL A 115 2.96 -7.61 18.44
CA VAL A 115 4.34 -7.60 17.93
C VAL A 115 4.66 -8.91 17.21
N GLY A 116 5.78 -8.95 16.49
CA GLY A 116 6.17 -10.08 15.67
C GLY A 116 6.70 -11.30 16.44
N ALA A 117 7.02 -11.17 17.73
CA ALA A 117 7.49 -12.27 18.58
C ALA A 117 7.25 -11.95 20.08
N THR A 118 6.98 -12.96 20.90
CA THR A 118 6.89 -12.83 22.37
C THR A 118 8.22 -12.36 22.97
N THR A 119 9.35 -12.79 22.40
CA THR A 119 10.69 -12.34 22.81
C THR A 119 10.83 -10.81 22.75
N THR A 120 10.19 -10.15 21.78
CA THR A 120 10.20 -8.68 21.65
C THR A 120 9.56 -8.01 22.87
N ILE A 121 8.45 -8.55 23.38
CA ILE A 121 7.74 -8.04 24.57
C ILE A 121 8.68 -8.07 25.79
N LEU A 122 9.36 -9.20 26.00
CA LEU A 122 10.22 -9.39 27.16
C LEU A 122 11.52 -8.58 27.06
N LEU A 123 12.07 -8.41 25.86
CA LEU A 123 13.25 -7.56 25.65
C LEU A 123 12.99 -6.09 25.96
N LYS A 124 11.81 -5.57 25.63
CA LYS A 124 11.41 -4.21 26.02
C LYS A 124 11.50 -4.05 27.54
N LYS A 125 10.97 -5.02 28.30
CA LYS A 125 11.05 -5.03 29.77
C LYS A 125 12.47 -5.18 30.30
N ILE A 126 13.27 -6.08 29.74
CA ILE A 126 14.68 -6.25 30.09
C ILE A 126 15.45 -4.94 29.89
N LYS A 127 15.15 -4.21 28.81
CA LYS A 127 15.75 -2.89 28.52
C LYS A 127 15.26 -1.83 29.50
N GLU A 128 13.97 -1.76 29.81
CA GLU A 128 13.41 -0.84 30.83
C GLU A 128 14.02 -1.08 32.22
N MET A 129 14.27 -2.34 32.57
CA MET A 129 14.87 -2.75 33.84
C MET A 129 16.42 -2.69 33.84
N ASN A 130 17.05 -2.27 32.74
CA ASN A 130 18.50 -2.24 32.56
C ASN A 130 19.22 -3.57 32.91
N LEU A 131 18.59 -4.71 32.61
CA LEU A 131 19.18 -6.02 32.84
C LEU A 131 20.25 -6.33 31.79
N GLU A 132 21.39 -6.89 32.22
CA GLU A 132 22.49 -7.22 31.31
C GLU A 132 22.17 -8.40 30.41
N ILE A 133 22.50 -8.28 29.12
CA ILE A 133 22.36 -9.35 28.12
C ILE A 133 23.74 -9.74 27.62
N THR A 134 24.09 -11.02 27.79
CA THR A 134 25.32 -11.61 27.26
C THR A 134 25.22 -11.81 25.74
N PRO A 135 26.34 -11.92 25.00
CA PRO A 135 26.31 -12.18 23.56
C PRO A 135 25.58 -13.47 23.15
N ILE A 136 25.59 -14.49 24.01
CA ILE A 136 24.91 -15.76 23.77
C ILE A 136 23.40 -15.61 23.92
N GLU A 137 22.95 -14.96 25.00
CA GLU A 137 21.54 -14.58 25.18
C GLU A 137 21.07 -13.68 24.03
N ALA A 138 21.87 -12.68 23.64
CA ALA A 138 21.53 -11.80 22.53
C ALA A 138 21.33 -12.57 21.21
N THR A 139 22.16 -13.59 20.98
CA THR A 139 22.03 -14.46 19.81
C THR A 139 20.79 -15.35 19.88
N LEU A 140 20.45 -15.88 21.06
CA LEU A 140 19.22 -16.66 21.27
C LEU A 140 17.97 -15.77 21.09
N PHE A 141 17.96 -14.57 21.66
CA PHE A 141 16.85 -13.63 21.53
C PHE A 141 16.65 -13.20 20.07
N ALA A 142 17.74 -13.01 19.32
CA ALA A 142 17.66 -12.75 17.89
C ALA A 142 17.08 -13.95 17.11
N LEU A 143 17.44 -15.19 17.49
CA LEU A 143 16.86 -16.40 16.89
C LEU A 143 15.33 -16.46 17.08
N GLY A 144 14.83 -16.17 18.28
CA GLY A 144 13.39 -16.13 18.54
C GLY A 144 12.66 -15.12 17.66
N ILE A 145 13.15 -13.87 17.62
CA ILE A 145 12.56 -12.83 16.78
C ILE A 145 12.64 -13.19 15.29
N TYR A 146 13.79 -13.67 14.82
CA TYR A 146 13.96 -14.00 13.39
C TYR A 146 13.13 -15.21 12.96
N GLU A 147 12.89 -16.19 13.83
CA GLU A 147 12.02 -17.33 13.51
C GLU A 147 10.59 -16.86 13.26
N ASP A 148 10.04 -16.09 14.20
CA ASP A 148 8.62 -15.77 14.17
C ASP A 148 8.25 -14.59 13.25
N THR A 149 9.24 -13.75 12.91
CA THR A 149 9.09 -12.69 11.90
C THR A 149 9.49 -13.11 10.48
N GLY A 150 9.91 -14.37 10.28
CA GLY A 150 10.40 -14.83 8.98
C GLY A 150 11.61 -14.03 8.51
N SER A 151 12.58 -13.82 9.41
CA SER A 151 13.71 -12.92 9.20
C SER A 151 13.29 -11.48 8.86
N LEU A 152 12.29 -10.96 9.58
CA LEU A 152 11.71 -9.61 9.41
C LEU A 152 10.94 -9.39 8.09
N THR A 153 10.45 -10.46 7.46
CA THR A 153 9.74 -10.37 6.17
C THR A 153 8.24 -10.64 6.27
N PHE A 154 7.78 -11.24 7.38
CA PHE A 154 6.36 -11.51 7.57
C PHE A 154 5.57 -10.23 7.86
N SER A 155 4.30 -10.19 7.46
CA SER A 155 3.43 -9.02 7.63
C SER A 155 3.11 -8.68 9.09
N THR A 156 3.33 -9.62 10.02
CA THR A 156 3.20 -9.44 11.47
C THR A 156 4.42 -8.74 12.09
N THR A 157 5.51 -8.56 11.33
CA THR A 157 6.72 -7.87 11.81
C THR A 157 6.43 -6.40 12.09
N THR A 158 6.84 -5.93 13.27
CA THR A 158 6.66 -4.54 13.72
C THR A 158 7.98 -3.79 13.83
N VAL A 159 7.91 -2.47 14.02
CA VAL A 159 9.11 -1.65 14.27
C VAL A 159 9.79 -2.02 15.58
N GLU A 160 9.05 -2.55 16.56
CA GLU A 160 9.61 -2.96 17.85
C GLU A 160 10.50 -4.19 17.72
N ASP A 161 10.16 -5.12 16.82
CA ASP A 161 11.01 -6.27 16.50
C ASP A 161 12.35 -5.81 15.93
N ILE A 162 12.31 -4.83 15.01
CA ILE A 162 13.51 -4.22 14.40
C ILE A 162 14.34 -3.49 15.46
N ASN A 163 13.71 -2.72 16.34
CA ASN A 163 14.38 -2.00 17.42
C ASN A 163 15.04 -2.97 18.40
N CYS A 164 14.38 -4.07 18.74
CA CYS A 164 14.93 -5.13 19.58
C CYS A 164 16.13 -5.79 18.91
N ILE A 165 16.04 -6.18 17.64
CA ILE A 165 17.18 -6.71 16.88
C ILE A 165 18.34 -5.71 16.87
N SER A 166 18.09 -4.42 16.60
CA SER A 166 19.11 -3.36 16.66
C SER A 166 19.77 -3.25 18.03
N TYR A 167 18.96 -3.31 19.11
CA TYR A 167 19.48 -3.35 20.48
C TYR A 167 20.35 -4.58 20.73
N LEU A 168 19.93 -5.75 20.28
CA LEU A 168 20.70 -6.99 20.43
C LEU A 168 22.02 -6.95 19.64
N PHE A 169 22.10 -6.24 18.50
CA PHE A 169 23.37 -6.01 17.80
C PHE A 169 24.38 -5.29 18.70
N SER A 170 23.92 -4.31 19.47
CA SER A 170 24.76 -3.62 20.47
C SER A 170 25.24 -4.54 21.60
N LYS A 171 24.58 -5.69 21.81
CA LYS A 171 24.95 -6.73 22.79
C LYS A 171 25.78 -7.88 22.19
N GLY A 172 26.08 -7.83 20.89
CA GLY A 172 27.03 -8.73 20.25
C GLY A 172 26.44 -10.02 19.65
N ILE A 173 25.27 -9.95 19.00
CA ILE A 173 24.69 -11.07 18.22
C ILE A 173 25.76 -11.73 17.33
N LYS A 174 25.75 -13.06 17.26
CA LYS A 174 26.51 -13.84 16.28
C LYS A 174 25.61 -14.31 15.14
N LEU A 175 25.49 -13.50 14.07
CA LEU A 175 24.63 -13.83 12.91
C LEU A 175 24.97 -15.16 12.23
N LYS A 176 26.24 -15.59 12.27
CA LYS A 176 26.62 -16.92 11.75
C LYS A 176 25.91 -18.05 12.51
N VAL A 177 25.75 -17.89 13.83
CA VAL A 177 25.00 -18.86 14.66
C VAL A 177 23.53 -18.79 14.30
N VAL A 178 22.96 -17.58 14.20
CA VAL A 178 21.56 -17.38 13.76
C VAL A 178 21.31 -18.11 12.43
N ALA A 179 22.12 -17.84 11.41
CA ALA A 179 21.99 -18.45 10.09
C ALA A 179 22.08 -19.98 10.12
N ASN A 180 22.95 -20.56 10.95
CA ASN A 180 23.12 -22.01 11.05
C ASN A 180 21.88 -22.72 11.63
N PHE A 181 21.15 -22.06 12.54
CA PHE A 181 19.95 -22.65 13.15
C PHE A 181 18.68 -22.32 12.36
N MET A 182 18.64 -21.17 11.67
CA MET A 182 17.53 -20.80 10.77
C MET A 182 17.53 -21.62 9.47
N ASN A 183 18.70 -21.84 8.86
CA ASN A 183 18.81 -22.52 7.57
C ASN A 183 19.12 -24.02 7.73
N ILE A 184 18.11 -24.83 8.04
CA ILE A 184 18.30 -26.28 8.07
C ILE A 184 18.37 -26.84 6.65
N GLY A 185 19.43 -27.60 6.35
CA GLY A 185 19.44 -28.51 5.22
C GLY A 185 18.38 -29.61 5.37
N LEU A 186 17.69 -29.93 4.27
CA LEU A 186 16.69 -31.01 4.25
C LEU A 186 17.36 -32.37 4.48
N SER A 187 16.71 -33.25 5.26
CA SER A 187 17.14 -34.65 5.38
C SER A 187 17.04 -35.37 4.03
N LEU A 188 17.74 -36.49 3.85
CA LEU A 188 17.64 -37.27 2.61
C LEU A 188 16.19 -37.69 2.32
N ALA A 189 15.43 -38.07 3.35
CA ALA A 189 14.02 -38.42 3.23
C ALA A 189 13.17 -37.21 2.80
N GLN A 190 13.40 -36.04 3.40
CA GLN A 190 12.72 -34.79 3.04
C GLN A 190 13.09 -34.33 1.62
N LYS A 191 14.35 -34.49 1.19
CA LYS A 191 14.78 -34.21 -0.20
C LYS A 191 14.05 -35.10 -1.20
N LYS A 192 13.93 -36.40 -0.90
CA LYS A 192 13.17 -37.34 -1.75
C LYS A 192 11.69 -36.97 -1.84
N LEU A 193 11.07 -36.64 -0.70
CA LEU A 193 9.67 -36.20 -0.65
C LEU A 193 9.47 -34.88 -1.40
N LEU A 194 10.36 -33.90 -1.21
CA LEU A 194 10.32 -32.63 -1.93
C LEU A 194 10.38 -32.85 -3.45
N ASN A 195 11.28 -33.73 -3.92
CA ASN A 195 11.39 -34.05 -5.33
C ASN A 195 10.10 -34.70 -5.88
N GLN A 196 9.46 -35.59 -5.12
CA GLN A 196 8.17 -36.16 -5.52
C GLN A 196 7.07 -35.09 -5.61
N LEU A 197 7.03 -34.17 -4.65
CA LEU A 197 6.06 -33.08 -4.62
C LEU A 197 6.28 -32.06 -5.75
N LEU A 198 7.54 -31.73 -6.07
CA LEU A 198 7.86 -30.87 -7.22
C LEU A 198 7.36 -31.50 -8.53
N LEU A 199 7.66 -32.78 -8.75
CA LEU A 199 7.26 -33.48 -9.97
C LEU A 199 5.75 -33.71 -10.09
N SER A 200 5.02 -33.72 -8.97
CA SER A 200 3.56 -33.90 -8.95
C SER A 200 2.78 -32.59 -8.80
N SER A 201 3.48 -31.45 -8.69
CA SER A 201 2.88 -30.11 -8.59
C SER A 201 2.00 -29.85 -9.80
N LYS A 202 0.77 -29.44 -9.55
CA LYS A 202 -0.19 -29.00 -10.56
C LYS A 202 -0.62 -27.58 -10.26
N GLU A 203 -0.40 -26.69 -11.20
CA GLU A 203 -0.85 -25.30 -11.14
C GLU A 203 -2.30 -25.19 -11.62
N ILE A 204 -3.09 -24.42 -10.88
CA ILE A 204 -4.50 -24.15 -11.16
C ILE A 204 -4.77 -22.68 -10.93
N PHE A 205 -5.39 -22.04 -11.90
CA PHE A 205 -5.86 -20.67 -11.79
C PHE A 205 -7.33 -20.65 -11.44
N CYS A 206 -7.66 -20.08 -10.26
CA CYS A 206 -9.05 -19.92 -9.83
C CYS A 206 -9.30 -18.47 -9.40
N LYS A 207 -10.23 -17.79 -10.09
CA LYS A 207 -10.65 -16.40 -9.79
C LYS A 207 -9.48 -15.41 -9.62
N GLY A 208 -8.40 -15.60 -10.38
CA GLY A 208 -7.22 -14.73 -10.36
C GLY A 208 -6.14 -15.09 -9.35
N VAL A 209 -6.27 -16.22 -8.65
CA VAL A 209 -5.28 -16.74 -7.72
C VAL A 209 -4.59 -17.95 -8.35
N CYS A 210 -3.26 -17.94 -8.37
CA CYS A 210 -2.44 -19.09 -8.75
C CYS A 210 -2.31 -20.06 -7.57
N ILE A 211 -2.85 -21.27 -7.73
CA ILE A 211 -2.91 -22.29 -6.69
C ILE A 211 -2.19 -23.52 -7.18
N ASN A 212 -1.17 -23.95 -6.45
CA ASN A 212 -0.48 -25.21 -6.76
C ASN A 212 -0.91 -26.29 -5.76
N VAL A 213 -1.15 -27.49 -6.29
CA VAL A 213 -1.46 -28.67 -5.50
C VAL A 213 -0.47 -29.77 -5.86
N ALA A 214 0.26 -30.26 -4.87
CA ALA A 214 1.21 -31.36 -5.04
C ALA A 214 0.79 -32.58 -4.22
N LYS A 215 1.05 -33.78 -4.75
CA LYS A 215 0.66 -35.05 -4.13
C LYS A 215 1.84 -36.00 -3.99
N ALA A 216 1.94 -36.71 -2.87
CA ALA A 216 2.95 -37.75 -2.70
C ALA A 216 2.46 -38.89 -1.81
N GLU A 217 3.03 -40.08 -1.98
CA GLU A 217 2.78 -41.23 -1.13
C GLU A 217 4.11 -41.81 -0.64
N ILE A 218 4.23 -41.96 0.67
CA ILE A 218 5.40 -42.50 1.34
C ILE A 218 4.99 -43.51 2.42
N LYS A 219 5.82 -44.53 2.62
CA LYS A 219 5.52 -45.59 3.60
C LYS A 219 5.67 -45.12 5.05
N ASN A 220 6.70 -44.32 5.33
CA ASN A 220 7.06 -43.90 6.67
C ASN A 220 6.68 -42.44 6.89
N TYR A 221 6.35 -42.08 8.12
CA TYR A 221 6.12 -40.70 8.51
C TYR A 221 7.41 -39.88 8.36
N ILE A 222 7.31 -38.74 7.68
CA ILE A 222 8.39 -37.75 7.54
C ILE A 222 7.93 -36.46 8.20
N GLU A 223 8.67 -36.03 9.21
CA GLU A 223 8.45 -34.74 9.89
C GLU A 223 8.75 -33.55 8.96
N GLY A 224 8.09 -32.42 9.24
CA GLY A 224 8.38 -31.15 8.57
C GLY A 224 7.72 -30.98 7.20
N LEU A 225 6.57 -31.59 6.95
CA LEU A 225 5.82 -31.36 5.71
C LEU A 225 5.52 -29.86 5.52
N ALA A 226 5.17 -29.13 6.57
CA ALA A 226 4.90 -27.69 6.49
C ALA A 226 6.11 -26.86 6.03
N LEU A 227 7.34 -27.29 6.36
CA LEU A 227 8.56 -26.69 5.85
C LEU A 227 8.72 -26.97 4.35
N LEU A 228 8.40 -28.18 3.91
CA LEU A 228 8.43 -28.54 2.49
C LEU A 228 7.39 -27.76 1.69
N THR A 229 6.15 -27.66 2.18
CA THR A 229 5.08 -26.85 1.57
C THR A 229 5.49 -25.37 1.48
N HIS A 230 6.14 -24.85 2.52
CA HIS A 230 6.68 -23.49 2.49
C HIS A 230 7.75 -23.34 1.40
N LYS A 231 8.74 -24.23 1.33
CA LYS A 231 9.76 -24.18 0.26
C LYS A 231 9.17 -24.32 -1.14
N LEU A 232 8.16 -25.17 -1.31
CA LEU A 232 7.48 -25.39 -2.59
C LEU A 232 6.77 -24.13 -3.08
N ILE A 233 6.06 -23.42 -2.20
CA ILE A 233 5.43 -22.14 -2.59
C ILE A 233 6.47 -21.10 -3.01
N GLU A 234 7.70 -21.14 -2.46
CA GLU A 234 8.80 -20.28 -2.93
C GLU A 234 9.38 -20.69 -4.27
N ILE A 235 9.60 -22.00 -4.47
CA ILE A 235 10.18 -22.54 -5.70
C ILE A 235 9.24 -22.34 -6.88
N GLU A 236 7.95 -22.60 -6.69
CA GLU A 236 6.92 -22.58 -7.74
C GLU A 236 6.30 -21.17 -7.91
N ASN A 237 6.62 -20.24 -7.00
CA ASN A 237 6.15 -18.86 -7.01
C ASN A 237 4.61 -18.70 -7.07
N SER A 238 3.87 -19.62 -6.43
CA SER A 238 2.40 -19.62 -6.39
C SER A 238 1.84 -18.67 -5.32
N ASP A 239 0.61 -18.18 -5.50
CA ASP A 239 -0.08 -17.40 -4.46
C ASP A 239 -0.48 -18.30 -3.27
N VAL A 240 -0.90 -19.54 -3.57
CA VAL A 240 -1.33 -20.53 -2.58
C VAL A 240 -0.76 -21.89 -2.96
N PHE A 241 -0.32 -22.67 -1.98
CA PHE A 241 0.22 -24.00 -2.21
C PHE A 241 -0.37 -25.00 -1.22
N PHE A 242 -0.87 -26.12 -1.73
CA PHE A 242 -1.34 -27.25 -0.94
C PHE A 242 -0.51 -28.50 -1.23
N THR A 243 -0.10 -29.21 -0.18
CA THR A 243 0.53 -30.53 -0.28
C THR A 243 -0.38 -31.58 0.33
N LEU A 244 -0.69 -32.63 -0.43
CA LEU A 244 -1.41 -33.82 -0.01
C LEU A 244 -0.41 -34.98 0.08
N VAL A 245 -0.04 -35.41 1.28
CA VAL A 245 0.92 -36.50 1.44
C VAL A 245 0.34 -37.64 2.22
N LYS A 246 0.21 -38.80 1.58
CA LYS A 246 -0.15 -40.04 2.25
C LYS A 246 1.10 -40.61 2.93
N MET A 247 1.06 -40.70 4.26
CA MET A 247 2.13 -41.29 5.07
C MET A 247 1.55 -42.44 5.89
N GLY A 248 1.80 -43.68 5.45
CA GLY A 248 1.10 -44.85 5.98
C GLY A 248 -0.40 -44.78 5.68
N GLU A 249 -1.23 -44.98 6.71
CA GLU A 249 -2.71 -45.01 6.59
C GLU A 249 -3.38 -43.62 6.67
N ARG A 250 -2.62 -42.54 6.75
CA ARG A 250 -3.16 -41.18 6.92
C ARG A 250 -2.69 -40.25 5.82
N ILE A 251 -3.56 -39.33 5.42
CA ILE A 251 -3.22 -38.26 4.50
C ILE A 251 -3.04 -36.96 5.30
N TYR A 252 -1.86 -36.37 5.15
CA TYR A 252 -1.49 -35.10 5.74
C TYR A 252 -1.68 -34.01 4.68
N LEU A 253 -2.46 -33.02 5.03
CA LEU A 253 -2.76 -31.87 4.19
C LEU A 253 -2.11 -30.63 4.83
N VAL A 254 -1.33 -29.89 4.06
CA VAL A 254 -0.79 -28.61 4.52
C VAL A 254 -1.04 -27.57 3.43
N GLY A 255 -1.54 -26.42 3.85
CA GLY A 255 -1.76 -25.27 2.98
C GLY A 255 -0.93 -24.09 3.44
N ARG A 256 -0.41 -23.32 2.48
CA ARG A 256 0.24 -22.02 2.68
C ARG A 256 -0.32 -21.03 1.68
N SER A 257 -0.54 -19.78 2.12
CA SER A 257 -0.96 -18.67 1.27
C SER A 257 -0.03 -17.48 1.48
N ARG A 258 0.35 -16.85 0.37
CA ARG A 258 1.05 -15.56 0.30
C ARG A 258 0.09 -14.40 0.05
N THR A 259 -1.20 -14.68 -0.14
CA THR A 259 -2.23 -13.70 -0.48
C THR A 259 -3.32 -13.62 0.58
N ASN A 260 -3.85 -12.41 0.79
CA ASN A 260 -5.00 -12.18 1.65
C ASN A 260 -6.34 -12.55 0.99
N SER A 261 -6.31 -12.98 -0.28
CA SER A 261 -7.50 -13.40 -1.03
C SER A 261 -8.00 -14.80 -0.64
N VAL A 262 -7.15 -15.61 0.00
CA VAL A 262 -7.43 -17.02 0.32
C VAL A 262 -7.14 -17.31 1.79
N ASP A 263 -8.21 -17.63 2.53
CA ASP A 263 -8.16 -18.08 3.92
C ASP A 263 -7.93 -19.60 3.97
N VAL A 264 -6.67 -20.00 4.19
CA VAL A 264 -6.27 -21.41 4.20
C VAL A 264 -6.83 -22.13 5.43
N ASP A 265 -6.92 -21.47 6.58
CA ASP A 265 -7.54 -22.04 7.78
C ASP A 265 -9.02 -22.32 7.54
N GLY A 266 -9.75 -21.35 6.99
CA GLY A 266 -11.16 -21.50 6.62
C GLY A 266 -11.41 -22.63 5.61
N ILE A 267 -10.46 -22.92 4.72
CA ILE A 267 -10.51 -24.04 3.77
C ILE A 267 -10.24 -25.37 4.48
N LEU A 268 -9.15 -25.47 5.24
CA LEU A 268 -8.74 -26.73 5.86
C LEU A 268 -9.65 -27.16 7.02
N LYS A 269 -10.34 -26.23 7.69
CA LYS A 269 -11.39 -26.55 8.67
C LYS A 269 -12.51 -27.42 8.10
N GLU A 270 -12.91 -27.21 6.84
CA GLU A 270 -13.92 -28.07 6.18
C GLU A 270 -13.41 -29.48 5.84
N LEU A 271 -12.08 -29.64 5.86
CA LEU A 271 -11.40 -30.91 5.65
C LEU A 271 -10.97 -31.54 6.99
N GLY A 272 -11.46 -31.04 8.13
CA GLY A 272 -11.17 -31.56 9.47
C GLY A 272 -9.83 -31.09 10.06
N GLY A 273 -9.27 -30.01 9.52
CA GLY A 273 -8.03 -29.39 10.00
C GLY A 273 -8.22 -28.05 10.70
N GLY A 274 -7.17 -27.26 10.70
CA GLY A 274 -7.16 -25.88 11.21
C GLY A 274 -5.75 -25.28 11.28
N GLY A 275 -5.69 -23.99 11.59
CA GLY A 275 -4.46 -23.23 11.75
C GLY A 275 -4.72 -21.73 11.73
N HIS A 276 -3.98 -21.02 10.88
CA HIS A 276 -4.04 -19.58 10.67
C HIS A 276 -4.41 -19.24 9.22
N PHE A 277 -4.85 -18.01 9.00
CA PHE A 277 -5.28 -17.51 7.69
C PHE A 277 -4.30 -17.86 6.54
N GLN A 278 -3.00 -17.68 6.77
CA GLN A 278 -1.94 -17.92 5.77
C GLN A 278 -1.34 -19.34 5.83
N ALA A 279 -1.65 -20.12 6.86
CA ALA A 279 -1.00 -21.41 7.09
C ALA A 279 -1.85 -22.32 7.96
N ALA A 280 -2.24 -23.48 7.43
CA ALA A 280 -3.01 -24.46 8.19
C ALA A 280 -2.62 -25.89 7.81
N SER A 281 -3.04 -26.85 8.63
CA SER A 281 -2.88 -28.27 8.33
C SER A 281 -4.13 -29.08 8.68
N ALA A 282 -4.29 -30.23 8.04
CA ALA A 282 -5.33 -31.22 8.33
C ALA A 282 -4.75 -32.62 8.26
N VAL A 283 -5.32 -33.54 9.03
CA VAL A 283 -5.00 -34.98 8.94
C VAL A 283 -6.29 -35.72 8.73
N VAL A 284 -6.36 -36.44 7.60
CA VAL A 284 -7.57 -37.12 7.17
C VAL A 284 -7.30 -38.63 7.07
N LYS A 285 -8.32 -39.42 7.41
CA LYS A 285 -8.36 -40.89 7.27
C LYS A 285 -9.47 -41.25 6.28
N ASP A 286 -9.36 -42.42 5.66
CA ASP A 286 -10.42 -43.00 4.81
C ASP A 286 -10.72 -42.23 3.52
N PHE A 287 -9.71 -41.55 2.96
CA PHE A 287 -9.75 -40.96 1.63
C PHE A 287 -8.57 -41.46 0.80
N THR A 288 -8.75 -41.54 -0.52
CA THR A 288 -7.65 -41.56 -1.48
C THR A 288 -7.13 -40.14 -1.72
N LEU A 289 -5.88 -40.01 -2.20
CA LEU A 289 -5.30 -38.70 -2.56
C LEU A 289 -6.14 -37.97 -3.60
N ASP A 290 -6.73 -38.69 -4.57
CA ASP A 290 -7.54 -38.11 -5.64
C ASP A 290 -8.93 -37.65 -5.17
N GLU A 291 -9.57 -38.39 -4.26
CA GLU A 291 -10.84 -37.97 -3.65
C GLU A 291 -10.65 -36.70 -2.81
N LEU A 292 -9.56 -36.63 -2.03
CA LEU A 292 -9.25 -35.47 -1.22
C LEU A 292 -8.90 -34.25 -2.08
N GLU A 293 -8.16 -34.44 -3.17
CA GLU A 293 -7.86 -33.39 -4.16
C GLU A 293 -9.15 -32.82 -4.76
N LYS A 294 -10.06 -33.68 -5.23
CA LYS A 294 -11.37 -33.23 -5.75
C LYS A 294 -12.18 -32.46 -4.72
N LYS A 295 -12.18 -32.93 -3.46
CA LYS A 295 -12.88 -32.24 -2.37
C LYS A 295 -12.25 -30.87 -2.08
N LEU A 296 -10.92 -30.78 -2.07
CA LEU A 296 -10.19 -29.52 -1.92
C LEU A 296 -10.58 -28.52 -3.02
N PHE A 297 -10.62 -28.94 -4.29
CA PHE A 297 -11.03 -28.06 -5.39
C PHE A 297 -12.45 -27.52 -5.24
N LYS A 298 -13.39 -28.37 -4.81
CA LYS A 298 -14.77 -27.94 -4.55
C LYS A 298 -14.85 -26.86 -3.47
N VAL A 299 -14.06 -26.97 -2.40
CA VAL A 299 -14.00 -25.97 -1.32
C VAL A 299 -13.34 -24.67 -1.82
N LEU A 300 -12.25 -24.80 -2.59
CA LEU A 300 -11.54 -23.66 -3.18
C LEU A 300 -12.46 -22.82 -4.08
N GLU A 301 -13.21 -23.44 -5.00
CA GLU A 301 -14.14 -22.72 -5.88
C GLU A 301 -15.16 -21.87 -5.11
N GLN A 302 -15.63 -22.37 -3.97
CA GLN A 302 -16.62 -21.69 -3.13
C GLN A 302 -16.01 -20.54 -2.31
N LYS A 303 -14.83 -20.75 -1.72
CA LYS A 303 -14.25 -19.81 -0.75
C LYS A 303 -13.27 -18.80 -1.30
N ILE A 304 -12.75 -19.00 -2.50
CA ILE A 304 -11.86 -18.01 -3.12
C ILE A 304 -12.68 -16.76 -3.44
N LYS A 305 -12.34 -15.66 -2.78
CA LYS A 305 -12.83 -14.33 -3.12
C LYS A 305 -12.20 -13.94 -4.45
N PRO A 306 -12.96 -13.36 -5.40
CA PRO A 306 -12.36 -12.82 -6.61
C PRO A 306 -11.22 -11.88 -6.24
N GLY A 307 -10.04 -12.12 -6.78
CA GLY A 307 -8.97 -11.13 -6.72
C GLY A 307 -9.41 -9.84 -7.39
N ILE A 308 -8.61 -8.80 -7.24
CA ILE A 308 -8.81 -7.53 -7.94
C ILE A 308 -8.82 -7.81 -9.45
N VAL A 309 -9.86 -7.36 -10.16
CA VAL A 309 -10.02 -7.57 -11.61
C VAL A 309 -9.84 -6.27 -12.38
N ALA A 310 -9.74 -6.36 -13.72
CA ALA A 310 -9.53 -5.23 -14.62
C ALA A 310 -10.46 -4.04 -14.32
N LYS A 311 -11.75 -4.29 -14.09
CA LYS A 311 -12.72 -3.22 -13.81
C LYS A 311 -12.42 -2.42 -12.53
N ASP A 312 -11.73 -3.02 -11.57
CA ASP A 312 -11.45 -2.43 -10.26
C ASP A 312 -10.21 -1.52 -10.29
N VAL A 313 -9.33 -1.69 -11.29
CA VAL A 313 -8.08 -0.94 -11.45
C VAL A 313 -8.02 -0.09 -12.71
N MET A 314 -8.88 -0.34 -13.69
CA MET A 314 -8.84 0.36 -14.97
C MET A 314 -9.23 1.83 -14.82
N SER A 315 -8.62 2.66 -15.65
CA SER A 315 -9.08 4.02 -15.90
C SER A 315 -10.14 4.04 -17.00
N SER A 316 -11.23 4.76 -16.76
CA SER A 316 -12.31 5.02 -17.73
C SER A 316 -12.87 6.43 -17.51
N PRO A 317 -13.33 7.14 -18.56
CA PRO A 317 -13.29 6.78 -19.98
C PRO A 317 -11.88 6.89 -20.58
N VAL A 318 -11.57 6.01 -21.54
CA VAL A 318 -10.29 6.05 -22.27
C VAL A 318 -10.36 7.12 -23.34
N LYS A 319 -9.31 7.96 -23.44
CA LYS A 319 -9.20 8.90 -24.55
C LYS A 319 -8.88 8.13 -25.82
N THR A 320 -9.63 8.37 -26.88
CA THR A 320 -9.48 7.70 -28.19
C THR A 320 -9.44 8.72 -29.33
N VAL A 321 -9.03 8.26 -30.51
CA VAL A 321 -9.10 9.01 -31.77
C VAL A 321 -9.82 8.22 -32.84
N HIS A 322 -10.36 8.90 -33.86
CA HIS A 322 -11.01 8.24 -34.99
C HIS A 322 -9.99 7.73 -36.00
N THR A 323 -10.31 6.68 -36.76
CA THR A 323 -9.45 6.11 -37.83
C THR A 323 -9.04 7.13 -38.90
N SER A 324 -9.85 8.17 -39.11
CA SER A 324 -9.61 9.24 -40.10
C SER A 324 -8.81 10.44 -39.57
N THR A 325 -8.44 10.46 -38.28
CA THR A 325 -7.64 11.54 -37.69
C THR A 325 -6.29 11.64 -38.41
N SER A 326 -5.79 12.84 -38.70
CA SER A 326 -4.48 12.99 -39.36
C SER A 326 -3.32 12.76 -38.39
N ILE A 327 -2.15 12.41 -38.92
CA ILE A 327 -0.92 12.25 -38.14
C ILE A 327 -0.52 13.57 -37.43
N GLU A 328 -0.67 14.72 -38.09
CA GLU A 328 -0.37 16.04 -37.52
C GLU A 328 -1.29 16.38 -36.33
N GLU A 329 -2.58 16.06 -36.46
CA GLU A 329 -3.53 16.22 -35.37
C GLU A 329 -3.25 15.22 -34.23
N MET A 330 -2.83 14.00 -34.58
CA MET A 330 -2.44 12.98 -33.62
C MET A 330 -1.23 13.41 -32.78
N GLU A 331 -0.20 14.02 -33.37
CA GLU A 331 0.94 14.55 -32.62
C GLU A 331 0.51 15.59 -31.59
N LYS A 332 -0.33 16.55 -32.01
CA LYS A 332 -0.90 17.57 -31.13
C LYS A 332 -1.70 16.95 -29.99
N ILE A 333 -2.48 15.90 -30.26
CA ILE A 333 -3.24 15.16 -29.24
C ILE A 333 -2.26 14.49 -28.26
N LEU A 334 -1.30 13.69 -28.72
CA LEU A 334 -0.38 12.98 -27.84
C LEU A 334 0.42 13.94 -26.94
N LEU A 335 0.93 15.03 -27.50
CA LEU A 335 1.62 16.09 -26.76
C LEU A 335 0.68 16.77 -25.74
N ARG A 336 -0.53 17.14 -26.17
CA ARG A 336 -1.55 17.81 -25.32
C ARG A 336 -1.91 17.00 -24.08
N TYR A 337 -1.90 15.67 -24.16
CA TYR A 337 -2.30 14.79 -23.05
C TYR A 337 -1.10 14.11 -22.36
N GLY A 338 0.14 14.37 -22.82
CA GLY A 338 1.33 13.69 -22.30
C GLY A 338 1.25 12.17 -22.46
N HIS A 339 0.55 11.70 -23.50
CA HIS A 339 0.36 10.27 -23.76
C HIS A 339 1.41 9.81 -24.76
N THR A 340 2.07 8.68 -24.48
CA THR A 340 3.01 8.06 -25.44
C THR A 340 2.33 7.14 -26.45
N GLY A 341 1.01 7.02 -26.38
CA GLY A 341 0.17 6.30 -27.36
C GLY A 341 -1.31 6.38 -27.00
N ILE A 342 -2.18 6.13 -27.97
CA ILE A 342 -3.62 6.25 -27.83
C ILE A 342 -4.35 5.13 -28.59
N PRO A 343 -5.48 4.63 -28.10
CA PRO A 343 -6.34 3.73 -28.87
C PRO A 343 -7.05 4.46 -30.02
N VAL A 344 -7.10 3.81 -31.17
CA VAL A 344 -7.82 4.24 -32.36
C VAL A 344 -9.13 3.46 -32.45
N VAL A 345 -10.25 4.17 -32.59
CA VAL A 345 -11.59 3.61 -32.61
C VAL A 345 -12.37 4.09 -33.84
N GLU A 346 -13.39 3.33 -34.21
CA GLU A 346 -14.36 3.67 -35.25
C GLU A 346 -15.71 3.13 -34.79
N GLU A 347 -16.74 3.97 -34.76
CA GLU A 347 -18.08 3.63 -34.22
C GLU A 347 -18.03 3.03 -32.79
N GLY A 348 -17.08 3.50 -31.96
CA GLY A 348 -16.87 3.03 -30.58
C GLY A 348 -16.18 1.66 -30.46
N LYS A 349 -15.88 0.99 -31.57
CA LYS A 349 -15.13 -0.28 -31.60
C LYS A 349 -13.63 -0.01 -31.73
N LEU A 350 -12.85 -0.80 -31.01
CA LEU A 350 -11.40 -0.71 -31.02
C LEU A 350 -10.82 -1.25 -32.35
N LYS A 351 -10.04 -0.43 -33.06
CA LYS A 351 -9.47 -0.75 -34.38
C LYS A 351 -7.95 -0.86 -34.39
N GLY A 352 -7.27 -0.10 -33.53
CA GLY A 352 -5.81 -0.14 -33.42
C GLY A 352 -5.30 0.66 -32.23
N ILE A 353 -3.98 0.75 -32.14
CA ILE A 353 -3.27 1.66 -31.24
C ILE A 353 -2.21 2.41 -32.04
N ILE A 354 -2.03 3.69 -31.77
CA ILE A 354 -0.95 4.48 -32.35
C ILE A 354 -0.11 5.13 -31.26
N THR A 355 1.21 5.06 -31.41
CA THR A 355 2.20 5.53 -30.45
C THR A 355 2.89 6.80 -30.93
N MET A 356 3.49 7.56 -30.00
CA MET A 356 4.26 8.75 -30.34
C MET A 356 5.43 8.43 -31.28
N GLN A 357 6.01 7.23 -31.16
CA GLN A 357 7.11 6.81 -32.03
C GLN A 357 6.66 6.66 -33.50
N GLU A 358 5.48 6.07 -33.73
CA GLU A 358 4.90 5.91 -35.07
C GLU A 358 4.52 7.26 -35.67
N VAL A 359 3.91 8.14 -34.87
CA VAL A 359 3.56 9.52 -35.27
C VAL A 359 4.82 10.31 -35.66
N ASN A 360 5.85 10.34 -34.81
CA ASN A 360 7.11 11.04 -35.08
C ASN A 360 7.86 10.46 -36.29
N ARG A 361 7.69 9.17 -36.57
CA ARG A 361 8.27 8.54 -37.77
C ARG A 361 7.51 8.99 -39.03
N ALA A 362 6.18 8.99 -38.99
CA ALA A 362 5.35 9.44 -40.11
C ALA A 362 5.58 10.94 -40.43
N GLU A 363 5.65 11.80 -39.42
CA GLU A 363 5.95 13.23 -39.57
C GLU A 363 7.32 13.49 -40.23
N ARG A 364 8.37 12.77 -39.80
CA ARG A 364 9.71 12.88 -40.41
C ARG A 364 9.75 12.51 -41.89
N HIS A 365 8.78 11.74 -42.37
CA HIS A 365 8.64 11.38 -43.78
C HIS A 365 7.63 12.26 -44.53
N GLY A 366 7.14 13.35 -43.93
CA GLY A 366 6.22 14.30 -44.56
C GLY A 366 4.78 13.79 -44.67
N LEU A 367 4.37 12.82 -43.84
CA LEU A 367 3.07 12.14 -43.92
C LEU A 367 2.02 12.73 -42.97
N GLY A 368 2.20 13.96 -42.49
CA GLY A 368 1.33 14.57 -41.48
C GLY A 368 -0.16 14.65 -41.85
N LYS A 369 -0.48 14.76 -43.14
CA LYS A 369 -1.86 14.80 -43.65
C LYS A 369 -2.51 13.42 -43.80
N GLU A 370 -1.74 12.35 -43.74
CA GLU A 370 -2.26 10.99 -43.88
C GLU A 370 -3.05 10.57 -42.63
N PRO A 371 -4.04 9.67 -42.76
CA PRO A 371 -4.82 9.20 -41.63
C PRO A 371 -4.04 8.23 -40.75
N VAL A 372 -4.31 8.27 -39.44
CA VAL A 372 -3.72 7.37 -38.43
C VAL A 372 -3.97 5.89 -38.73
N SER A 373 -5.07 5.55 -39.40
CA SER A 373 -5.41 4.17 -39.77
C SER A 373 -4.37 3.47 -40.63
N LYS A 374 -3.53 4.21 -41.38
CA LYS A 374 -2.45 3.65 -42.20
C LYS A 374 -1.19 3.28 -41.40
N TYR A 375 -1.02 3.85 -40.21
CA TYR A 375 0.21 3.73 -39.42
C TYR A 375 0.00 3.17 -38.01
N MET A 376 -1.25 2.94 -37.62
CA MET A 376 -1.59 2.29 -36.35
C MET A 376 -1.24 0.80 -36.38
N SER A 377 -0.94 0.24 -35.21
CA SER A 377 -0.85 -1.20 -35.03
C SER A 377 -2.23 -1.83 -34.82
N ASN A 378 -2.52 -2.87 -35.59
CA ASN A 378 -3.77 -3.64 -35.51
C ASN A 378 -3.65 -4.88 -34.61
N GLN A 379 -2.45 -5.18 -34.12
CA GLN A 379 -2.21 -6.26 -33.16
C GLN A 379 -2.45 -5.75 -31.74
N ILE A 380 -3.69 -5.90 -31.28
CA ILE A 380 -4.14 -5.31 -30.02
C ILE A 380 -4.22 -6.39 -28.96
N ILE A 381 -3.39 -6.27 -27.94
CA ILE A 381 -3.51 -7.07 -26.73
C ILE A 381 -4.54 -6.39 -25.83
N SER A 382 -5.62 -7.11 -25.52
CA SER A 382 -6.73 -6.60 -24.73
C SER A 382 -7.30 -7.68 -23.81
N VAL A 383 -7.98 -7.24 -22.76
CA VAL A 383 -8.57 -8.10 -21.72
C VAL A 383 -10.04 -7.73 -21.50
N ASN A 384 -10.78 -8.55 -20.77
CA ASN A 384 -12.18 -8.27 -20.42
C ASN A 384 -12.30 -7.68 -19.00
N LEU A 385 -13.49 -7.19 -18.64
CA LEU A 385 -13.76 -6.54 -17.34
C LEU A 385 -13.48 -7.43 -16.11
N LYS A 386 -13.58 -8.75 -16.27
CA LYS A 386 -13.40 -9.74 -15.20
C LYS A 386 -12.01 -10.36 -15.21
N THR A 387 -11.13 -9.95 -16.13
CA THR A 387 -9.76 -10.47 -16.17
C THR A 387 -9.01 -10.09 -14.89
N PRO A 388 -8.42 -11.05 -14.16
CA PRO A 388 -7.66 -10.78 -12.94
C PRO A 388 -6.43 -9.89 -13.13
N LEU A 389 -6.06 -9.16 -12.08
CA LEU A 389 -4.87 -8.28 -12.09
C LEU A 389 -3.57 -9.03 -12.38
N THR A 390 -3.44 -10.26 -11.87
CA THR A 390 -2.27 -11.14 -12.08
C THR A 390 -2.09 -11.51 -13.55
N GLU A 391 -3.17 -11.90 -14.23
CA GLU A 391 -3.15 -12.18 -15.67
C GLU A 391 -2.79 -10.92 -16.48
N ILE A 392 -3.29 -9.75 -16.08
CA ILE A 392 -2.92 -8.47 -16.70
C ILE A 392 -1.42 -8.18 -16.52
N GLN A 393 -0.85 -8.47 -15.34
CA GLN A 393 0.59 -8.31 -15.08
C GLN A 393 1.42 -9.21 -16.00
N GLU A 394 1.08 -10.49 -16.13
CA GLU A 394 1.79 -11.44 -17.00
C GLU A 394 1.73 -11.01 -18.46
N LEU A 395 0.57 -10.58 -18.95
CA LEU A 395 0.43 -10.05 -20.30
C LEU A 395 1.32 -8.81 -20.52
N MET A 396 1.46 -7.94 -19.52
CA MET A 396 2.37 -6.78 -19.60
C MET A 396 3.85 -7.18 -19.64
N ILE A 397 4.23 -8.25 -18.95
CA ILE A 397 5.61 -8.75 -18.89
C ILE A 397 5.95 -9.50 -20.18
N ASN A 398 5.15 -10.50 -20.55
CA ASN A 398 5.41 -11.40 -21.66
C ASN A 398 5.41 -10.69 -23.02
N HIS A 399 4.62 -9.62 -23.15
CA HIS A 399 4.54 -8.83 -24.38
C HIS A 399 5.29 -7.49 -24.28
N ASP A 400 6.01 -7.22 -23.18
CA ASP A 400 6.66 -5.94 -22.86
C ASP A 400 5.78 -4.70 -23.15
N ILE A 401 4.50 -4.78 -22.80
CA ILE A 401 3.54 -3.69 -22.98
C ILE A 401 3.33 -2.92 -21.67
N GLY A 402 3.35 -1.59 -21.76
CA GLY A 402 3.14 -0.70 -20.61
C GLY A 402 1.68 -0.43 -20.25
N ARG A 403 0.75 -0.89 -21.10
CA ARG A 403 -0.69 -0.64 -20.99
C ARG A 403 -1.47 -1.76 -21.66
N ILE A 404 -2.62 -2.08 -21.10
CA ILE A 404 -3.55 -3.08 -21.62
C ILE A 404 -4.93 -2.45 -21.75
N LEU A 405 -5.59 -2.68 -22.89
CA LEU A 405 -6.92 -2.17 -23.17
C LEU A 405 -7.97 -3.15 -22.65
N VAL A 406 -9.00 -2.62 -21.99
CA VAL A 406 -10.12 -3.40 -21.46
C VAL A 406 -11.31 -3.24 -22.40
N VAL A 407 -11.78 -4.35 -22.96
CA VAL A 407 -12.85 -4.40 -23.97
C VAL A 407 -14.08 -5.16 -23.47
N GLY A 408 -15.24 -4.74 -23.96
CA GLY A 408 -16.52 -5.44 -23.77
C GLY A 408 -16.69 -6.65 -24.68
N GLN A 409 -17.79 -7.39 -24.48
CA GLN A 409 -18.14 -8.54 -25.30
C GLN A 409 -18.34 -8.20 -26.80
N ASP A 410 -18.65 -6.94 -27.12
CA ASP A 410 -18.88 -6.42 -28.47
C ASP A 410 -17.65 -5.70 -29.09
N LYS A 411 -16.45 -5.90 -28.52
CA LYS A 411 -15.20 -5.19 -28.88
C LYS A 411 -15.25 -3.67 -28.68
N LYS A 412 -16.22 -3.15 -27.92
CA LYS A 412 -16.16 -1.75 -27.48
C LYS A 412 -15.06 -1.56 -26.46
N LEU A 413 -14.31 -0.48 -26.59
CA LEU A 413 -13.31 -0.09 -25.60
C LEU A 413 -14.01 0.44 -24.35
N ILE A 414 -13.73 -0.15 -23.19
CA ILE A 414 -14.33 0.23 -21.91
C ILE A 414 -13.34 0.96 -21.00
N GLY A 415 -12.09 0.49 -20.96
CA GLY A 415 -11.09 0.97 -20.02
C GLY A 415 -9.65 0.72 -20.48
N ILE A 416 -8.70 1.22 -19.70
CA ILE A 416 -7.28 0.98 -19.89
C ILE A 416 -6.63 0.73 -18.53
N VAL A 417 -5.75 -0.26 -18.44
CA VAL A 417 -4.91 -0.53 -17.28
C VAL A 417 -3.48 -0.19 -17.65
N THR A 418 -2.80 0.63 -16.85
CA THR A 418 -1.39 0.99 -17.06
C THR A 418 -0.50 0.33 -16.01
N ARG A 419 0.82 0.23 -16.26
CA ARG A 419 1.80 -0.18 -15.23
C ARG A 419 1.68 0.64 -13.95
N THR A 420 1.30 1.91 -14.05
CA THR A 420 1.10 2.77 -12.86
C THR A 420 -0.10 2.30 -12.04
N ASP A 421 -1.18 1.86 -12.68
CA ASP A 421 -2.37 1.36 -12.00
C ASP A 421 -2.09 0.02 -11.29
N LEU A 422 -1.28 -0.85 -11.92
CA LEU A 422 -0.79 -2.09 -11.30
C LEU A 422 0.07 -1.80 -10.06
N ILE A 423 1.03 -0.89 -10.18
CA ILE A 423 1.91 -0.52 -9.07
C ILE A 423 1.06 0.10 -7.94
N ARG A 424 0.12 1.03 -8.24
CA ARG A 424 -0.82 1.65 -7.26
C ARG A 424 -1.54 0.66 -6.39
N ASN A 425 -1.92 -0.46 -6.97
CA ASN A 425 -2.59 -1.51 -6.25
C ASN A 425 -1.67 -2.24 -5.26
N LEU A 426 -0.40 -2.45 -5.62
CA LEU A 426 0.55 -3.24 -4.82
C LEU A 426 1.07 -2.53 -3.55
N TYR A 427 1.22 -1.21 -3.57
CA TYR A 427 1.75 -0.48 -2.40
C TYR A 427 0.74 0.49 -1.76
N GLY A 428 -0.48 0.58 -2.30
CA GLY A 428 -1.51 1.55 -1.88
C GLY A 428 -1.28 2.95 -2.44
N GLU A 429 -2.34 3.76 -2.50
CA GLU A 429 -2.31 5.11 -3.11
C GLU A 429 -1.26 6.06 -2.50
N ASP A 430 -0.85 5.78 -1.26
CA ASP A 430 0.05 6.64 -0.47
C ASP A 430 1.55 6.30 -0.57
N ASN A 431 1.94 5.12 -1.08
CA ASN A 431 3.35 4.68 -1.04
C ASN A 431 4.06 4.58 -2.39
N ILE A 432 3.40 4.95 -3.48
CA ILE A 432 4.04 4.90 -4.81
C ILE A 432 4.42 6.29 -5.23
N PRO A 433 5.72 6.52 -5.53
CA PRO A 433 6.11 7.70 -6.25
C PRO A 433 5.22 7.77 -7.49
N LYS A 434 4.46 8.85 -7.69
CA LYS A 434 3.72 9.14 -8.92
C LYS A 434 4.73 9.29 -10.07
N ARG A 435 5.36 8.20 -10.49
CA ARG A 435 6.38 8.13 -11.53
C ARG A 435 5.72 7.73 -12.83
N SER A 436 5.01 8.70 -13.40
CA SER A 436 5.02 8.86 -14.85
C SER A 436 6.15 9.85 -15.13
N PHE A 437 7.32 9.33 -15.53
CA PHE A 437 8.48 10.07 -16.06
C PHE A 437 8.51 11.58 -15.79
N SER A 438 8.81 11.97 -14.55
CA SER A 438 9.09 13.35 -14.20
C SER A 438 10.35 13.40 -13.35
N THR A 439 11.30 14.24 -13.78
CA THR A 439 12.69 14.38 -13.33
C THR A 439 12.87 14.92 -11.91
N TYR A 440 11.93 14.70 -11.00
CA TYR A 440 11.96 15.30 -9.66
C TYR A 440 12.42 14.31 -8.59
N ILE A 441 13.52 14.67 -7.92
CA ILE A 441 14.05 14.00 -6.73
C ILE A 441 13.25 14.51 -5.53
N GLU A 442 12.57 13.62 -4.81
CA GLU A 442 12.07 13.91 -3.46
C GLU A 442 12.89 13.20 -2.41
N SER A 443 13.53 13.99 -1.53
CA SER A 443 14.03 13.52 -0.24
C SER A 443 12.89 13.45 0.79
N LYS A 444 12.92 12.37 1.59
CA LYS A 444 12.03 12.10 2.72
C LYS A 444 12.42 12.99 3.91
N ILE A 445 11.59 13.96 4.28
CA ILE A 445 11.60 14.57 5.61
C ILE A 445 10.15 14.57 6.12
N LYS A 446 9.91 13.85 7.23
CA LYS A 446 8.64 13.88 7.99
C LYS A 446 8.74 15.01 9.02
N ILE A 447 7.88 16.02 8.90
CA ILE A 447 7.67 17.07 9.92
C ILE A 447 6.16 17.14 10.19
N GLU A 448 5.80 17.26 11.46
CA GLU A 448 4.42 17.39 11.94
C GLU A 448 3.72 18.60 11.30
N ARG A 449 2.52 18.38 10.74
CA ARG A 449 1.77 19.40 9.99
C ARG A 449 0.53 19.84 10.77
N GLU A 450 0.35 21.14 10.96
CA GLU A 450 -0.93 21.68 11.46
C GLU A 450 -2.05 21.39 10.46
N LYS A 451 -3.22 20.94 10.95
CA LYS A 451 -4.38 20.65 10.11
C LYS A 451 -4.94 21.96 9.53
N PRO A 452 -5.27 22.06 8.22
CA PRO A 452 -5.79 23.29 7.60
C PRO A 452 -7.02 23.87 8.29
N VAL A 453 -7.84 23.03 8.92
CA VAL A 453 -9.00 23.46 9.72
C VAL A 453 -8.59 24.38 10.88
N ASN A 454 -7.45 24.10 11.53
CA ASN A 454 -6.95 24.92 12.63
C ASN A 454 -6.45 26.28 12.10
N LEU A 455 -5.75 26.29 10.97
CA LEU A 455 -5.29 27.51 10.30
C LEU A 455 -6.47 28.37 9.86
N ILE A 456 -7.54 27.77 9.30
CA ILE A 456 -8.76 28.50 8.92
C ILE A 456 -9.36 29.21 10.13
N LYS A 457 -9.47 28.51 11.27
CA LYS A 457 -9.99 29.09 12.51
C LYS A 457 -9.11 30.19 13.09
N LYS A 458 -7.78 30.05 12.94
CA LYS A 458 -6.78 31.00 13.45
C LYS A 458 -6.71 32.28 12.63
N ILE A 459 -6.73 32.17 11.30
CA ILE A 459 -6.44 33.29 10.39
C ILE A 459 -7.69 34.01 9.91
N PHE A 460 -8.78 33.30 9.60
CA PHE A 460 -9.99 33.92 9.06
C PHE A 460 -10.91 34.44 10.18
N PRO A 461 -11.48 35.66 10.05
CA PRO A 461 -12.53 36.13 10.95
C PRO A 461 -13.74 35.20 10.97
N GLY A 462 -14.46 35.14 12.10
CA GLY A 462 -15.63 34.25 12.25
C GLY A 462 -16.65 34.38 11.12
N ARG A 463 -16.90 35.61 10.64
CA ARG A 463 -17.76 35.88 9.49
C ARG A 463 -17.31 35.19 8.19
N ILE A 464 -16.00 35.13 7.93
CA ILE A 464 -15.45 34.45 6.74
C ILE A 464 -15.57 32.94 6.91
N GLN A 465 -15.36 32.43 8.12
CA GLN A 465 -15.57 31.01 8.42
C GLN A 465 -17.04 30.62 8.18
N ASP A 466 -18.00 31.46 8.56
CA ASP A 466 -19.42 31.25 8.30
C ASP A 466 -19.74 31.22 6.80
N ILE A 467 -19.11 32.12 6.02
CA ILE A 467 -19.25 32.14 4.57
C ILE A 467 -18.68 30.85 3.94
N LEU A 468 -17.49 30.40 4.35
CA LEU A 468 -16.89 29.15 3.87
C LEU A 468 -17.76 27.93 4.19
N ASN A 469 -18.35 27.89 5.38
CA ASN A 469 -19.30 26.84 5.77
C ASN A 469 -20.58 26.86 4.90
N LYS A 470 -21.12 28.05 4.60
CA LYS A 470 -22.28 28.18 3.69
C LYS A 470 -21.95 27.75 2.26
N ILE A 471 -20.77 28.12 1.76
CA ILE A 471 -20.26 27.66 0.45
C ILE A 471 -20.23 26.13 0.39
N GLY A 472 -19.73 25.48 1.45
CA GLY A 472 -19.74 24.01 1.57
C GLY A 472 -21.14 23.40 1.52
N LYS A 473 -22.08 23.94 2.30
CA LYS A 473 -23.48 23.47 2.34
C LYS A 473 -24.19 23.59 0.98
N ILE A 474 -23.95 24.69 0.26
CA ILE A 474 -24.52 24.88 -1.07
C ILE A 474 -23.91 23.87 -2.05
N GLY A 475 -22.61 23.58 -1.93
CA GLY A 475 -21.93 22.54 -2.69
C GLY A 475 -22.58 21.19 -2.49
N ASP A 476 -22.79 20.79 -1.23
CA ASP A 476 -23.44 19.53 -0.87
C ASP A 476 -24.89 19.44 -1.38
N ARG A 477 -25.66 20.54 -1.31
CA ARG A 477 -27.04 20.60 -1.83
C ARG A 477 -27.11 20.43 -3.36
N LEU A 478 -26.11 20.95 -4.07
CA LEU A 478 -26.04 20.90 -5.54
C LEU A 478 -25.29 19.68 -6.07
N ASP A 479 -24.79 18.81 -5.17
CA ASP A 479 -23.89 17.70 -5.48
C ASP A 479 -22.63 18.13 -6.26
N PHE A 480 -22.11 19.31 -5.91
CA PHE A 480 -20.90 19.87 -6.50
C PHE A 480 -19.75 19.83 -5.49
N PRO A 481 -18.60 19.24 -5.85
CA PRO A 481 -17.37 19.42 -5.09
C PRO A 481 -16.89 20.88 -5.19
N VAL A 482 -16.60 21.50 -4.04
CA VAL A 482 -16.23 22.92 -3.95
C VAL A 482 -14.91 23.08 -3.18
N PHE A 483 -14.04 23.93 -3.73
CA PHE A 483 -12.67 24.09 -3.26
C PHE A 483 -12.30 25.57 -3.14
N MET A 484 -11.62 25.93 -2.05
CA MET A 484 -10.83 27.16 -1.97
C MET A 484 -9.46 26.92 -2.59
N VAL A 485 -8.99 27.77 -3.48
CA VAL A 485 -7.79 27.52 -4.30
C VAL A 485 -6.89 28.74 -4.43
N GLY A 486 -5.65 28.56 -4.89
CA GLY A 486 -4.80 29.68 -5.31
C GLY A 486 -4.11 30.42 -4.17
N GLY A 487 -4.02 31.75 -4.31
CA GLY A 487 -3.19 32.60 -3.44
C GLY A 487 -3.62 32.57 -1.98
N VAL A 488 -4.93 32.50 -1.72
CA VAL A 488 -5.50 32.41 -0.37
C VAL A 488 -5.09 31.14 0.37
N VAL A 489 -4.93 30.01 -0.34
CA VAL A 489 -4.47 28.75 0.27
C VAL A 489 -2.99 28.84 0.64
N ARG A 490 -2.15 29.38 -0.24
CA ARG A 490 -0.73 29.64 0.05
C ARG A 490 -0.59 30.56 1.26
N ASP A 491 -1.31 31.67 1.24
CA ASP A 491 -1.21 32.72 2.26
C ASP A 491 -1.71 32.21 3.62
N LEU A 492 -2.71 31.33 3.64
CA LEU A 492 -3.16 30.63 4.84
C LEU A 492 -2.03 29.83 5.51
N PHE A 493 -1.22 29.09 4.73
CA PHE A 493 -0.08 28.34 5.26
C PHE A 493 1.13 29.22 5.61
N LEU A 494 1.23 30.41 5.03
CA LEU A 494 2.20 31.43 5.43
C LEU A 494 1.72 32.29 6.60
N GLU A 495 0.52 32.02 7.13
CA GLU A 495 -0.16 32.82 8.15
C GLU A 495 -0.34 34.31 7.76
N ILE A 496 -0.40 34.58 6.45
CA ILE A 496 -0.65 35.91 5.89
C ILE A 496 -2.17 36.09 5.75
N LYS A 497 -2.71 37.17 6.31
CA LYS A 497 -4.12 37.52 6.14
C LYS A 497 -4.39 37.88 4.68
N ASN A 498 -5.15 37.02 3.99
CA ASN A 498 -5.65 37.23 2.64
C ASN A 498 -7.15 36.91 2.62
N LEU A 499 -7.99 37.86 2.22
CA LEU A 499 -9.46 37.72 2.19
C LEU A 499 -10.01 37.58 0.77
N ASP A 500 -9.13 37.42 -0.24
CA ASP A 500 -9.52 37.15 -1.62
C ASP A 500 -9.97 35.68 -1.74
N LEU A 501 -11.29 35.46 -1.62
CA LEU A 501 -11.87 34.11 -1.65
C LEU A 501 -12.01 33.60 -3.09
N ASP A 502 -10.97 32.91 -3.55
CA ASP A 502 -10.94 32.17 -4.81
C ASP A 502 -11.57 30.77 -4.65
N ILE A 503 -12.75 30.58 -5.23
CA ILE A 503 -13.54 29.35 -5.15
C ILE A 503 -13.61 28.66 -6.52
N VAL A 504 -13.29 27.38 -6.55
CA VAL A 504 -13.45 26.52 -7.72
C VAL A 504 -14.49 25.44 -7.46
N VAL A 505 -15.39 25.24 -8.43
CA VAL A 505 -16.50 24.29 -8.37
C VAL A 505 -16.34 23.24 -9.47
N GLU A 506 -16.31 21.96 -9.12
CA GLU A 506 -16.41 20.85 -10.07
C GLU A 506 -17.88 20.65 -10.48
N GLY A 507 -18.38 21.55 -11.32
CA GLY A 507 -19.77 21.61 -11.73
C GLY A 507 -20.06 22.93 -12.43
N ASP A 508 -21.33 23.34 -12.51
CA ASP A 508 -21.68 24.65 -13.05
C ASP A 508 -21.42 25.75 -12.00
N GLY A 509 -20.26 26.40 -12.10
CA GLY A 509 -19.86 27.50 -11.21
C GLY A 509 -20.75 28.74 -11.31
N ILE A 510 -21.42 28.99 -12.44
CA ILE A 510 -22.35 30.13 -12.57
C ILE A 510 -23.66 29.80 -11.85
N LYS A 511 -24.18 28.58 -12.01
CA LYS A 511 -25.32 28.09 -11.24
C LYS A 511 -25.03 28.11 -9.74
N PHE A 512 -23.82 27.70 -9.34
CA PHE A 512 -23.37 27.77 -7.96
C PHE A 512 -23.36 29.21 -7.43
N ALA A 513 -22.78 30.14 -8.20
CA ALA A 513 -22.71 31.55 -7.82
C ALA A 513 -24.09 32.21 -7.65
N HIS A 514 -25.07 31.85 -8.49
CA HIS A 514 -26.45 32.32 -8.32
C HIS A 514 -27.09 31.83 -7.01
N ASN A 515 -26.87 30.56 -6.65
CA ASN A 515 -27.34 30.00 -5.37
C ASN A 515 -26.66 30.68 -4.17
N LEU A 516 -25.36 30.94 -4.27
CA LEU A 516 -24.61 31.65 -3.24
C LEU A 516 -25.12 33.08 -3.04
N ASN A 517 -25.40 33.80 -4.13
CA ASN A 517 -25.94 35.15 -4.08
C ASN A 517 -27.34 35.20 -3.44
N GLN A 518 -28.18 34.19 -3.68
CA GLN A 518 -29.51 34.08 -3.05
C GLN A 518 -29.42 33.90 -1.53
N GLU A 519 -28.44 33.14 -1.03
CA GLU A 519 -28.28 32.90 0.42
C GLU A 519 -27.53 34.00 1.17
N LEU A 520 -26.53 34.62 0.55
CA LEU A 520 -25.71 35.63 1.22
C LEU A 520 -26.26 37.06 1.04
N GLY A 521 -27.10 37.28 0.03
CA GLY A 521 -27.52 38.61 -0.40
C GLY A 521 -26.37 39.36 -1.06
N GLY A 522 -26.59 39.95 -2.23
CA GLY A 522 -25.53 40.63 -2.97
C GLY A 522 -25.83 40.86 -4.44
N ARG A 523 -24.78 41.25 -5.19
CA ARG A 523 -24.80 41.40 -6.64
C ARG A 523 -23.87 40.37 -7.28
N ILE A 524 -24.31 39.77 -8.38
CA ILE A 524 -23.52 38.82 -9.16
C ILE A 524 -23.10 39.42 -10.50
N LYS A 525 -21.85 39.19 -10.89
CA LYS A 525 -21.35 39.48 -12.25
C LYS A 525 -20.81 38.19 -12.86
N SER A 526 -21.55 37.62 -13.81
CA SER A 526 -21.17 36.37 -14.50
C SER A 526 -20.52 36.63 -15.86
N HIS A 527 -19.46 35.89 -16.18
CA HIS A 527 -18.78 35.89 -17.46
C HIS A 527 -18.94 34.52 -18.14
N LYS A 528 -20.06 34.30 -18.84
CA LYS A 528 -20.43 33.00 -19.44
C LYS A 528 -19.34 32.39 -20.34
N LYS A 529 -18.65 33.21 -21.16
CA LYS A 529 -17.58 32.75 -22.05
C LYS A 529 -16.41 32.09 -21.33
N PHE A 530 -16.12 32.56 -20.12
CA PHE A 530 -15.05 32.00 -19.31
C PHE A 530 -15.60 31.00 -18.31
N GLY A 531 -16.89 31.05 -17.92
CA GLY A 531 -17.46 30.19 -16.89
C GLY A 531 -17.19 30.70 -15.47
N THR A 532 -16.79 31.98 -15.32
CA THR A 532 -16.53 32.64 -14.02
C THR A 532 -17.74 33.45 -13.59
N ALA A 533 -17.89 33.63 -12.29
CA ALA A 533 -18.80 34.61 -11.70
C ALA A 533 -18.14 35.24 -10.47
N VAL A 534 -18.44 36.51 -10.23
CA VAL A 534 -18.03 37.21 -9.01
C VAL A 534 -19.29 37.56 -8.22
N VAL A 535 -19.34 37.14 -6.95
CA VAL A 535 -20.40 37.52 -6.01
C VAL A 535 -19.86 38.64 -5.13
N ILE A 536 -20.53 39.79 -5.16
CA ILE A 536 -20.17 40.98 -4.39
C ILE A 536 -21.22 41.15 -3.29
N LEU A 537 -20.79 40.99 -2.05
CA LEU A 537 -21.63 41.14 -0.86
C LEU A 537 -21.86 42.62 -0.50
N PRO A 538 -22.87 42.96 0.33
CA PRO A 538 -23.24 44.34 0.66
C PRO A 538 -22.11 45.16 1.31
N ASP A 539 -21.18 44.49 1.98
CA ASP A 539 -19.99 45.09 2.60
C ASP A 539 -18.79 45.18 1.64
N SER A 540 -19.00 44.97 0.34
CA SER A 540 -17.99 44.97 -0.73
C SER A 540 -17.01 43.80 -0.73
N LEU A 541 -17.21 42.76 0.11
CA LEU A 541 -16.44 41.52 0.00
C LEU A 541 -16.75 40.85 -1.35
N LYS A 542 -15.70 40.41 -2.05
CA LYS A 542 -15.80 39.73 -3.34
C LYS A 542 -15.44 38.26 -3.18
N ILE A 543 -16.26 37.41 -3.77
CA ILE A 543 -16.03 35.96 -3.85
C ILE A 543 -15.93 35.61 -5.33
N ASP A 544 -14.74 35.21 -5.75
CA ASP A 544 -14.45 34.83 -7.12
C ASP A 544 -14.77 33.35 -7.28
N ILE A 545 -15.70 33.04 -8.18
CA ILE A 545 -16.18 31.68 -8.42
C ILE A 545 -15.82 31.29 -9.84
N ALA A 546 -15.08 30.21 -9.97
CA ALA A 546 -14.75 29.60 -11.24
C ALA A 546 -15.31 28.19 -11.30
N THR A 547 -15.98 27.83 -12.39
CA THR A 547 -16.07 26.43 -12.78
C THR A 547 -14.65 25.85 -12.90
N ALA A 548 -14.43 24.61 -12.46
CA ALA A 548 -13.20 23.88 -12.69
C ALA A 548 -13.02 23.64 -14.18
N ARG A 549 -11.89 24.11 -14.73
CA ARG A 549 -11.68 24.16 -16.17
C ARG A 549 -10.34 23.59 -16.58
N ARG A 550 -10.27 23.19 -17.84
CA ARG A 550 -9.03 23.09 -18.58
C ARG A 550 -8.90 24.31 -19.49
N GLU A 551 -7.72 24.93 -19.48
CA GLU A 551 -7.38 26.03 -20.39
C GLU A 551 -6.55 25.48 -21.56
N PHE A 552 -6.86 25.90 -22.79
CA PHE A 552 -6.09 25.59 -23.99
C PHE A 552 -5.61 26.88 -24.66
N TYR A 553 -4.32 26.93 -24.97
CA TYR A 553 -3.69 28.00 -25.74
C TYR A 553 -3.43 27.49 -27.16
N GLU A 554 -4.05 28.11 -28.16
CA GLU A 554 -3.92 27.70 -29.57
C GLU A 554 -2.51 27.95 -30.13
N TYR A 555 -1.82 28.96 -29.57
CA TYR A 555 -0.43 29.29 -29.83
C TYR A 555 0.17 30.02 -28.60
N PRO A 556 1.51 30.10 -28.46
CA PRO A 556 2.15 30.82 -27.37
C PRO A 556 1.62 32.25 -27.20
N ALA A 557 1.24 32.63 -25.98
CA ALA A 557 0.65 33.94 -25.61
C ALA A 557 -0.78 34.25 -26.12
N ALA A 558 -1.55 33.25 -26.57
CA ALA A 558 -2.97 33.41 -26.90
C ALA A 558 -3.88 33.55 -25.66
N LEU A 559 -5.15 33.95 -25.83
CA LEU A 559 -6.16 33.87 -24.78
C LEU A 559 -6.69 32.42 -24.66
N PRO A 560 -6.93 31.91 -23.44
CA PRO A 560 -7.29 30.50 -23.25
C PRO A 560 -8.74 30.17 -23.66
N GLN A 561 -8.95 28.98 -24.23
CA GLN A 561 -10.28 28.35 -24.40
C GLN A 561 -10.60 27.42 -23.21
N VAL A 562 -11.88 27.28 -22.86
CA VAL A 562 -12.36 26.68 -21.59
C VAL A 562 -13.22 25.42 -21.81
N GLU A 563 -12.88 24.30 -21.16
CA GLU A 563 -13.71 23.07 -21.04
C GLU A 563 -13.92 22.64 -19.57
N LEU A 564 -15.04 21.97 -19.25
CA LEU A 564 -15.31 21.40 -17.91
C LEU A 564 -14.26 20.34 -17.52
N SER A 565 -13.77 20.37 -16.28
CA SER A 565 -12.73 19.44 -15.81
C SER A 565 -12.72 19.23 -14.30
N SER A 566 -11.87 18.31 -13.83
CA SER A 566 -11.60 18.11 -12.41
C SER A 566 -10.63 19.15 -11.83
N ILE A 567 -10.66 19.34 -10.52
CA ILE A 567 -9.80 20.20 -9.71
C ILE A 567 -8.32 19.90 -9.96
N LYS A 568 -7.96 18.63 -10.18
CA LYS A 568 -6.60 18.25 -10.53
C LYS A 568 -6.11 18.93 -11.81
N LYS A 569 -6.97 19.02 -12.83
CA LYS A 569 -6.64 19.68 -14.11
C LYS A 569 -6.66 21.20 -13.97
N ASP A 570 -7.55 21.77 -13.14
CA ASP A 570 -7.54 23.21 -12.83
C ASP A 570 -6.28 23.63 -12.07
N LEU A 571 -5.78 22.81 -11.14
CA LEU A 571 -4.56 23.10 -10.42
C LEU A 571 -3.32 22.99 -11.32
N TYR A 572 -3.29 22.07 -12.30
CA TYR A 572 -2.14 21.87 -13.21
C TYR A 572 -1.88 23.07 -14.15
N ARG A 573 -2.92 23.82 -14.53
CA ARG A 573 -2.77 25.00 -15.39
C ARG A 573 -2.26 26.24 -14.65
N ARG A 574 -2.07 26.17 -13.33
CA ARG A 574 -1.61 27.30 -12.52
C ARG A 574 -0.12 27.57 -12.74
N ASP A 575 0.32 28.69 -12.21
CA ASP A 575 1.65 29.22 -12.44
C ASP A 575 2.76 28.43 -11.72
N PHE A 576 2.59 28.18 -10.42
CA PHE A 576 3.58 27.53 -9.56
C PHE A 576 2.96 26.50 -8.62
N THR A 577 3.74 25.51 -8.20
CA THR A 577 3.34 24.47 -7.23
C THR A 577 2.74 25.07 -5.96
N ILE A 578 3.36 26.13 -5.41
CA ILE A 578 2.91 26.85 -4.22
C ILE A 578 1.51 27.49 -4.36
N ASN A 579 1.01 27.69 -5.59
CA ASN A 579 -0.32 28.22 -5.89
C ASN A 579 -1.27 27.13 -6.44
N ALA A 580 -0.76 25.91 -6.63
CA ALA A 580 -1.47 24.77 -7.18
C ALA A 580 -2.00 23.83 -6.08
N MET A 581 -2.53 24.42 -5.02
CA MET A 581 -3.16 23.73 -3.89
C MET A 581 -4.64 24.12 -3.76
N ALA A 582 -5.43 23.21 -3.19
CA ALA A 582 -6.85 23.40 -2.94
C ALA A 582 -7.25 22.90 -1.55
N ILE A 583 -8.22 23.55 -0.91
CA ILE A 583 -8.84 23.08 0.34
C ILE A 583 -10.31 22.80 0.05
N GLN A 584 -10.76 21.58 0.33
CA GLN A 584 -12.14 21.19 0.14
C GLN A 584 -13.07 21.82 1.19
N LEU A 585 -14.20 22.36 0.75
CA LEU A 585 -15.17 23.07 1.60
C LEU A 585 -16.46 22.29 1.87
N ASN A 586 -16.73 21.18 1.17
CA ASN A 586 -17.87 20.30 1.44
C ASN A 586 -17.83 19.74 2.88
N HIS A 587 -18.97 19.57 3.56
CA HIS A 587 -18.99 19.22 5.00
C HIS A 587 -18.22 17.94 5.35
N LYS A 588 -18.41 16.86 4.56
CA LYS A 588 -17.77 15.56 4.82
C LYS A 588 -16.23 15.63 4.78
N HIS A 589 -15.69 16.60 4.04
CA HIS A 589 -14.26 16.74 3.78
C HIS A 589 -13.74 18.15 4.08
N PHE A 590 -14.43 18.89 4.95
CA PHE A 590 -14.11 20.29 5.20
C PHE A 590 -12.67 20.42 5.73
N GLY A 591 -11.86 21.25 5.07
CA GLY A 591 -10.47 21.48 5.43
C GLY A 591 -9.49 20.40 4.95
N LYS A 592 -9.93 19.45 4.10
CA LYS A 592 -9.02 18.51 3.43
C LYS A 592 -8.15 19.26 2.42
N LEU A 593 -6.83 19.26 2.63
CA LEU A 593 -5.87 19.78 1.66
C LEU A 593 -5.72 18.81 0.49
N ILE A 594 -5.79 19.34 -0.71
CA ILE A 594 -5.52 18.68 -1.97
C ILE A 594 -4.29 19.34 -2.58
N ASP A 595 -3.18 18.60 -2.57
CA ASP A 595 -1.91 19.01 -3.15
C ASP A 595 -1.38 17.87 -4.02
N PHE A 596 -1.56 17.99 -5.34
CA PHE A 596 -1.11 16.98 -6.29
C PHE A 596 0.35 17.15 -6.70
N PHE A 597 0.93 18.33 -6.47
CA PHE A 597 2.18 18.80 -7.08
C PHE A 597 3.28 19.16 -6.09
N GLY A 598 3.06 18.92 -4.79
CA GLY A 598 4.05 19.18 -3.74
C GLY A 598 4.15 20.66 -3.37
N GLY A 599 3.09 21.45 -3.62
CA GLY A 599 3.04 22.87 -3.29
C GLY A 599 3.27 23.17 -1.82
N GLN A 600 2.78 22.32 -0.90
CA GLN A 600 2.98 22.51 0.54
C GLN A 600 4.46 22.36 0.92
N LYS A 601 5.16 21.43 0.28
CA LYS A 601 6.59 21.19 0.52
C LYS A 601 7.43 22.31 -0.05
N ASP A 602 7.16 22.73 -1.28
CA ASP A 602 7.85 23.85 -1.91
C ASP A 602 7.62 25.14 -1.09
N LEU A 603 6.42 25.34 -0.53
CA LEU A 603 6.12 26.47 0.35
C LEU A 603 6.97 26.45 1.63
N GLN A 604 7.14 25.28 2.26
CA GLN A 604 7.97 25.12 3.45
C GLN A 604 9.47 25.32 3.17
N LEU A 605 9.94 24.85 2.01
CA LEU A 605 11.33 25.02 1.59
C LEU A 605 11.62 26.42 1.03
N GLY A 606 10.59 27.26 0.87
CA GLY A 606 10.70 28.55 0.21
C GLY A 606 11.14 28.45 -1.24
N VAL A 607 10.55 27.51 -1.99
CA VAL A 607 10.90 27.22 -3.39
C VAL A 607 9.77 27.62 -4.33
N ILE A 608 10.12 28.29 -5.43
CA ILE A 608 9.21 28.59 -6.54
C ILE A 608 9.49 27.60 -7.66
N ARG A 609 8.49 26.79 -8.00
CA ARG A 609 8.60 25.74 -9.02
C ARG A 609 7.44 25.80 -10.00
N VAL A 610 7.73 25.76 -11.30
CA VAL A 610 6.69 25.64 -12.34
C VAL A 610 6.13 24.22 -12.43
N LEU A 611 4.87 24.10 -12.82
CA LEU A 611 4.16 22.82 -12.92
C LEU A 611 4.59 21.97 -14.13
N TYR A 612 5.12 22.60 -15.19
CA TYR A 612 5.58 21.95 -16.42
C TYR A 612 6.53 22.85 -17.23
N ASN A 613 7.32 22.23 -18.11
CA ASN A 613 8.41 22.86 -18.87
C ASN A 613 7.97 23.95 -19.86
N LEU A 614 6.72 23.91 -20.35
CA LEU A 614 6.16 24.92 -21.26
C LEU A 614 5.41 26.06 -20.53
N SER A 615 5.42 26.10 -19.19
CA SER A 615 4.64 27.07 -18.40
C SER A 615 4.90 28.53 -18.80
N PHE A 616 6.17 28.92 -19.00
CA PHE A 616 6.55 30.27 -19.44
C PHE A 616 6.32 30.53 -20.93
N VAL A 617 6.21 29.48 -21.74
CA VAL A 617 5.93 29.59 -23.17
C VAL A 617 4.45 29.86 -23.40
N GLU A 618 3.59 29.20 -22.63
CA GLU A 618 2.15 29.39 -22.70
C GLU A 618 1.71 30.74 -22.13
N ASP A 619 2.28 31.14 -20.99
CA ASP A 619 2.02 32.44 -20.36
C ASP A 619 3.31 33.13 -19.90
N PRO A 620 3.91 33.99 -20.75
CA PRO A 620 5.13 34.72 -20.41
C PRO A 620 4.97 35.66 -19.21
N ALA A 621 3.75 36.04 -18.80
CA ALA A 621 3.55 36.88 -17.62
C ALA A 621 3.94 36.15 -16.32
N ARG A 622 3.99 34.81 -16.33
CA ARG A 622 4.48 34.00 -15.21
C ARG A 622 5.94 34.27 -14.87
N ILE A 623 6.76 34.70 -15.82
CA ILE A 623 8.15 35.10 -15.57
C ILE A 623 8.20 36.26 -14.56
N ILE A 624 7.39 37.30 -14.80
CA ILE A 624 7.30 38.45 -13.91
C ILE A 624 6.73 38.03 -12.55
N ARG A 625 5.75 37.12 -12.54
CA ARG A 625 5.18 36.58 -11.30
C ARG A 625 6.21 35.78 -10.49
N ALA A 626 7.06 34.99 -11.13
CA ALA A 626 8.12 34.23 -10.49
C ALA A 626 9.05 35.16 -9.71
N VAL A 627 9.57 36.19 -10.39
CA VAL A 627 10.47 37.20 -9.79
C VAL A 627 9.75 37.94 -8.65
N ARG A 628 8.48 38.32 -8.84
CA ARG A 628 7.69 38.97 -7.78
C ARG A 628 7.51 38.09 -6.55
N PHE A 629 7.25 36.79 -6.70
CA PHE A 629 7.13 35.89 -5.58
C PHE A 629 8.47 35.63 -4.89
N GLU A 630 9.55 35.55 -5.67
CA GLU A 630 10.91 35.39 -5.16
C GLU A 630 11.26 36.55 -4.21
N GLN A 631 11.04 37.79 -4.66
CA GLN A 631 11.30 38.99 -3.88
C GLN A 631 10.32 39.17 -2.72
N ARG A 632 9.02 38.93 -2.94
CA ARG A 632 7.99 39.17 -1.91
C ARG A 632 8.08 38.21 -0.72
N TYR A 633 8.37 36.94 -0.99
CA TYR A 633 8.39 35.88 0.03
C TYR A 633 9.80 35.44 0.43
N ASN A 634 10.85 36.06 -0.15
CA ASN A 634 12.24 35.66 0.01
C ASN A 634 12.47 34.16 -0.32
N PHE A 635 11.80 33.70 -1.36
CA PHE A 635 11.91 32.33 -1.85
C PHE A 635 13.02 32.23 -2.90
N LYS A 636 13.37 31.00 -3.31
CA LYS A 636 14.30 30.73 -4.39
C LYS A 636 13.62 29.95 -5.50
N MET A 637 13.89 30.29 -6.75
CA MET A 637 13.46 29.43 -7.85
C MET A 637 14.25 28.12 -7.84
N ASP A 638 13.58 27.01 -8.15
CA ASP A 638 14.31 25.78 -8.40
C ASP A 638 15.14 25.91 -9.70
N LYS A 639 16.24 25.16 -9.78
CA LYS A 639 17.17 25.22 -10.92
C LYS A 639 16.47 25.03 -12.27
N SER A 640 15.54 24.08 -12.36
CA SER A 640 14.83 23.83 -13.62
C SER A 640 13.89 24.98 -13.99
N THR A 641 13.20 25.57 -13.01
CA THR A 641 12.39 26.79 -13.19
C THR A 641 13.25 27.97 -13.65
N GLU A 642 14.43 28.16 -13.06
CA GLU A 642 15.35 29.22 -13.46
C GLU A 642 15.87 29.01 -14.89
N ASP A 643 16.22 27.78 -15.26
CA ASP A 643 16.66 27.44 -16.61
C ASP A 643 15.56 27.68 -17.66
N PHE A 644 14.32 27.28 -17.37
CA PHE A 644 13.17 27.56 -18.24
C PHE A 644 12.89 29.05 -18.38
N LEU A 645 13.03 29.81 -17.29
CA LEU A 645 12.88 31.25 -17.29
C LEU A 645 13.94 31.92 -18.17
N LYS A 646 15.22 31.57 -18.00
CA LYS A 646 16.33 32.08 -18.82
C LYS A 646 16.11 31.77 -20.30
N LYS A 647 15.70 30.53 -20.60
CA LYS A 647 15.38 30.13 -21.99
C LYS A 647 14.25 30.97 -22.56
N ALA A 648 13.15 31.16 -21.83
CA ALA A 648 12.01 31.95 -22.28
C ALA A 648 12.35 33.43 -22.52
N ILE A 649 13.28 33.99 -21.73
CA ILE A 649 13.82 35.35 -21.93
C ILE A 649 14.69 35.40 -23.20
N ASN A 650 15.59 34.43 -23.39
CA ASN A 650 16.44 34.35 -24.58
C ASN A 650 15.61 34.21 -25.87
N ASP A 651 14.52 33.44 -25.81
CA ASP A 651 13.56 33.26 -26.89
C ASP A 651 12.66 34.50 -27.12
N LYS A 652 12.90 35.60 -26.39
CA LYS A 652 12.17 36.88 -26.45
C LYS A 652 10.65 36.71 -26.27
N LEU A 653 10.21 35.78 -25.43
CA LEU A 653 8.77 35.51 -25.24
C LEU A 653 8.05 36.65 -24.50
N LEU A 654 8.75 37.38 -23.63
CA LEU A 654 8.20 38.55 -22.94
C LEU A 654 7.81 39.69 -23.89
N SER A 655 8.50 39.86 -25.02
CA SER A 655 8.14 40.91 -26.00
C SER A 655 6.90 40.57 -26.81
N ARG A 656 6.42 39.31 -26.74
CA ARG A 656 5.16 38.86 -27.37
C ARG A 656 3.93 39.13 -26.51
N LEU A 657 4.10 39.56 -25.25
CA LEU A 657 2.99 40.05 -24.44
C LEU A 657 2.46 41.35 -25.06
N ARG A 658 1.30 41.29 -25.72
CA ARG A 658 0.64 42.49 -26.25
C ARG A 658 0.41 43.49 -25.10
N LYS A 659 0.85 44.74 -25.27
CA LYS A 659 0.40 45.85 -24.42
C LYS A 659 -1.12 45.87 -24.45
N LYS A 660 -1.75 45.72 -23.29
CA LYS A 660 -3.20 45.84 -23.11
C LYS A 660 -3.69 47.20 -23.59
#